data_AF-A0A9W9QUJ3-F1
#
_entry.id   AF-A0A9W9QUJ3-F1
#
_cell.length_a   1.000
_cell.length_b   1.000
_cell.length_c   1.000
_cell.angle_alpha   90.00
_cell.angle_beta   90.00
_cell.angle_gamma   90.00
#
_symmetry.space_group_name_H-M   'P 1'
#
loop_
_entity.id
_entity.type
_entity.pdbx_description
1 polymer ?
#
loop_
_entity_poly.entity_id
_entity_poly.type
_entity_poly.pdbx_seq_one_letter_code
_entity_poly.pdbx_strand_id
1 'polypeptide(L)'
;MRSIVDSIRNPPSPAEQRAPAPATLSPIDPRMPPNLIPGSPGKVSPTRTDPPPQHLPDQNPVSPPSREGQAPNPEPVRAPQPPKFSIRNIANQVGDTAFAEFKEYNARYESIIQLAAESVKPLMETSLGEWVRAAVWWFLRGKTRLEVYARSRATLPPSFAKQAVIDLGKALWINENIVPSHPELSRYGSMSIDSLIAVANTTGDKNMVDSLSLHQTIINHLRSLSMSIKRNNILALVVSDEGSPTQLDTTIWLRYPFYAPDVSAVLSGAATRSMLADNGGKTPSLVHMMPLGDTSRYFSYGTLFVQVCVSSSDDDGQQQYAMPCALTIVRERSDWYVFAAITSQSQLVNIMIQSDRKQGPTWEDVDWQVRSHSMRVKLPRGFELDVMFKEEDFKTLWNIVKYTQKSEDSLHPEAGETVVFENTVKVFQYMDPGTPKAFPPDPVERCRVRLFERSVTITEGTGTRNAHRGFRLAVLTSPRVKTLSSIRHTLGNGSPVVFGLLRGEDGAPALLLKVTEDGRTRSMLMTFHEDEERSKIHSVLLGMLPRNGEIKSPEFALTSYSIEQPADPFSGRPLVKHLDFPAGSVCVIDQEHAYVDHGYGPTILSENLRALVATEWGSVTDRINLGPGELKVGLDVQRPTSMSLFRPAQHDMTLSLADNLIPPELPGKMTGLLEKITTKPMIRRLDFPTMQDLHAFEAAVTGFQVLYDGMVPIYKKWEASLARVQIVRQEKVVQLLAFFGEFQHGTCMNFVLKGTDIMESFGRSGKFGIRMVDAKFALPKKDEDPSSNFVCLDMPEYPIEHDDIAISFDTESARATFKAALPGSVREPSRMGSIRR
;
A
#
# COMPACT_ATOMS: atom_id res chain seq x y z
N MET A 1 -9.35 -72.03 -3.24
CA MET A 1 -10.06 -72.73 -4.34
C MET A 1 -10.68 -71.68 -5.26
N ARG A 2 -10.74 -71.95 -6.57
CA ARG A 2 -11.70 -71.34 -7.53
C ARG A 2 -13.15 -71.67 -7.09
N SER A 3 -14.25 -71.06 -7.52
CA SER A 3 -14.64 -69.81 -8.22
C SER A 3 -16.19 -69.84 -8.33
N ILE A 4 -16.85 -68.85 -8.97
CA ILE A 4 -18.26 -68.89 -9.50
C ILE A 4 -19.35 -68.81 -8.39
N VAL A 5 -20.45 -68.02 -8.49
CA VAL A 5 -21.26 -67.60 -9.65
C VAL A 5 -21.49 -66.07 -9.73
N ASP A 6 -21.64 -65.56 -10.96
CA ASP A 6 -21.86 -64.17 -11.37
C ASP A 6 -23.29 -63.85 -11.87
N SER A 7 -23.57 -62.54 -11.97
CA SER A 7 -24.55 -61.87 -12.89
C SER A 7 -26.07 -61.91 -12.61
N ILE A 8 -26.72 -60.72 -12.63
CA ILE A 8 -27.53 -60.21 -13.79
C ILE A 8 -28.12 -58.78 -13.55
N ARG A 9 -27.71 -57.83 -14.41
CA ARG A 9 -28.39 -56.63 -15.01
C ARG A 9 -28.91 -55.37 -14.22
N ASN A 10 -28.47 -54.21 -14.77
CA ASN A 10 -29.02 -52.83 -14.86
C ASN A 10 -30.52 -52.74 -15.26
N PRO A 11 -31.27 -51.59 -15.25
CA PRO A 11 -30.88 -50.16 -15.48
C PRO A 11 -31.60 -49.12 -14.53
N PRO A 12 -31.74 -47.78 -14.76
CA PRO A 12 -31.39 -46.93 -15.92
C PRO A 12 -30.70 -45.56 -15.67
N SER A 13 -30.33 -44.90 -16.77
CA SER A 13 -29.73 -43.55 -16.86
C SER A 13 -30.75 -42.39 -16.73
N PRO A 14 -30.26 -41.16 -16.44
CA PRO A 14 -30.95 -39.94 -16.88
C PRO A 14 -30.07 -38.99 -17.73
N ALA A 15 -30.63 -38.63 -18.89
CA ALA A 15 -30.54 -37.37 -19.65
C ALA A 15 -29.22 -36.55 -19.70
N GLU A 16 -28.71 -36.41 -20.93
CA GLU A 16 -27.84 -35.30 -21.34
C GLU A 16 -28.64 -33.97 -21.39
N GLN A 17 -28.16 -32.93 -20.71
CA GLN A 17 -28.48 -31.53 -21.06
C GLN A 17 -27.19 -30.74 -21.22
N ARG A 18 -27.03 -30.15 -22.41
CA ARG A 18 -25.85 -29.41 -22.85
C ARG A 18 -25.91 -27.99 -22.28
N ALA A 19 -24.99 -27.65 -21.37
CA ALA A 19 -24.80 -26.30 -20.85
C ALA A 19 -23.38 -25.79 -21.16
N PRO A 20 -23.18 -24.50 -21.50
CA PRO A 20 -21.88 -23.98 -21.94
C PRO A 20 -20.92 -23.66 -20.79
N ALA A 21 -19.64 -23.50 -21.14
CA ALA A 21 -18.52 -23.33 -20.20
C ALA A 21 -18.61 -22.07 -19.31
N PRO A 22 -18.04 -22.10 -18.09
CA PRO A 22 -17.94 -20.92 -17.23
C PRO A 22 -16.83 -19.99 -17.75
N ALA A 23 -17.21 -18.87 -18.35
CA ALA A 23 -16.29 -17.78 -18.63
C ALA A 23 -15.88 -17.10 -17.30
N THR A 24 -14.57 -16.97 -17.08
CA THR A 24 -14.00 -16.13 -16.03
C THR A 24 -14.45 -14.68 -16.21
N LEU A 25 -15.31 -14.20 -15.32
CA LEU A 25 -15.75 -12.81 -15.25
C LEU A 25 -15.44 -12.24 -13.86
N SER A 26 -14.44 -11.36 -13.82
CA SER A 26 -14.21 -10.47 -12.67
C SER A 26 -15.45 -9.60 -12.43
N PRO A 27 -15.78 -9.24 -11.18
CA PRO A 27 -16.88 -8.32 -10.90
C PRO A 27 -16.53 -6.91 -11.38
N ILE A 28 -17.01 -6.57 -12.58
CA ILE A 28 -17.09 -5.19 -13.07
C ILE A 28 -18.14 -4.47 -12.22
N ASP A 29 -17.75 -3.43 -11.49
CA ASP A 29 -18.65 -2.52 -10.79
C ASP A 29 -19.09 -1.38 -11.74
N PRO A 30 -20.37 -1.32 -12.18
CA PRO A 30 -20.83 -0.35 -13.14
C PRO A 30 -21.71 0.73 -12.46
N ARG A 31 -21.13 1.53 -11.54
CA ARG A 31 -21.74 2.78 -11.00
C ARG A 31 -20.72 3.74 -10.37
N MET A 32 -19.94 4.45 -11.21
CA MET A 32 -19.35 5.74 -10.83
C MET A 32 -19.82 6.85 -11.78
N PRO A 33 -20.43 7.94 -11.27
CA PRO A 33 -20.62 9.15 -12.06
C PRO A 33 -19.30 9.94 -12.16
N PRO A 34 -18.95 10.48 -13.33
CA PRO A 34 -17.85 11.43 -13.45
C PRO A 34 -18.24 12.82 -12.92
N ASN A 35 -17.23 13.66 -12.67
CA ASN A 35 -17.26 15.11 -12.34
C ASN A 35 -17.42 15.50 -10.86
N LEU A 36 -16.29 15.82 -10.19
CA LEU A 36 -16.21 16.83 -9.12
C LEU A 36 -14.82 17.52 -9.07
N ILE A 37 -14.48 18.30 -10.10
CA ILE A 37 -13.58 19.47 -9.98
C ILE A 37 -14.22 20.62 -10.78
N PRO A 38 -14.27 21.87 -10.27
CA PRO A 38 -14.88 22.98 -11.00
C PRO A 38 -14.12 23.30 -12.30
N GLY A 39 -14.80 23.21 -13.44
CA GLY A 39 -14.23 23.58 -14.73
C GLY A 39 -14.17 25.10 -14.93
N SER A 40 -13.02 25.59 -15.35
CA SER A 40 -12.87 26.95 -15.90
C SER A 40 -13.75 27.11 -17.17
N PRO A 41 -14.38 28.28 -17.39
CA PRO A 41 -15.25 28.47 -18.55
C PRO A 41 -14.45 28.53 -19.86
N GLY A 42 -14.66 27.54 -20.73
CA GLY A 42 -14.12 27.53 -22.09
C GLY A 42 -14.77 28.61 -22.96
N LYS A 43 -13.94 29.40 -23.66
CA LYS A 43 -14.41 30.30 -24.72
C LYS A 43 -14.62 29.51 -26.01
N VAL A 44 -15.76 29.70 -26.65
CA VAL A 44 -16.03 29.21 -28.01
C VAL A 44 -15.44 30.20 -29.01
N SER A 45 -14.56 29.73 -29.90
CA SER A 45 -14.05 30.49 -31.03
C SER A 45 -14.93 30.29 -32.27
N PRO A 46 -15.33 31.34 -33.01
CA PRO A 46 -15.86 31.20 -34.35
C PRO A 46 -14.72 31.07 -35.38
N THR A 47 -14.98 30.33 -36.45
CA THR A 47 -14.08 30.10 -37.59
C THR A 47 -13.77 31.39 -38.37
N ARG A 48 -12.51 31.55 -38.80
CA ARG A 48 -12.16 32.42 -39.94
C ARG A 48 -10.86 31.95 -40.63
N THR A 49 -10.81 32.15 -41.93
CA THR A 49 -9.83 31.64 -42.93
C THR A 49 -8.48 32.35 -42.95
N ASP A 50 -7.43 31.62 -43.33
CA ASP A 50 -6.04 32.09 -43.50
C ASP A 50 -5.81 33.12 -44.62
N PRO A 51 -4.77 33.97 -44.46
CA PRO A 51 -3.80 34.24 -45.53
C PRO A 51 -2.32 34.00 -45.10
N PRO A 52 -1.35 34.00 -46.06
CA PRO A 52 -0.04 33.34 -45.92
C PRO A 52 1.09 34.16 -45.24
N PRO A 53 2.27 33.54 -44.94
CA PRO A 53 3.24 34.08 -43.97
C PRO A 53 4.34 34.97 -44.58
N GLN A 54 5.00 35.76 -43.72
CA GLN A 54 6.29 36.43 -44.03
C GLN A 54 7.31 36.27 -42.89
N HIS A 55 8.59 36.40 -43.27
CA HIS A 55 9.78 35.96 -42.53
C HIS A 55 10.16 36.77 -41.28
N LEU A 56 10.79 36.07 -40.33
CA LEU A 56 11.76 36.63 -39.36
C LEU A 56 13.17 36.69 -39.97
N PRO A 57 14.06 37.51 -39.39
CA PRO A 57 15.38 36.99 -39.03
C PRO A 57 15.79 37.28 -37.57
N ASP A 58 16.73 36.47 -37.08
CA ASP A 58 17.22 36.40 -35.69
C ASP A 58 18.10 37.60 -35.25
N GLN A 59 18.32 37.73 -33.93
CA GLN A 59 19.68 37.61 -33.34
C GLN A 59 19.71 37.58 -31.79
N ASN A 60 20.82 37.04 -31.26
CA ASN A 60 21.05 36.65 -29.85
C ASN A 60 21.51 37.80 -28.92
N PRO A 61 21.45 37.61 -27.58
CA PRO A 61 21.76 38.65 -26.58
C PRO A 61 23.23 38.69 -26.14
N VAL A 62 23.70 39.88 -25.70
CA VAL A 62 25.00 40.09 -25.01
C VAL A 62 24.85 41.07 -23.83
N SER A 63 25.60 40.83 -22.75
CA SER A 63 25.56 41.53 -21.45
C SER A 63 26.23 42.92 -21.44
N PRO A 64 25.90 43.81 -20.46
CA PRO A 64 26.62 45.06 -20.22
C PRO A 64 27.56 45.03 -18.98
N PRO A 65 28.73 45.71 -19.01
CA PRO A 65 29.59 45.94 -17.84
C PRO A 65 29.56 47.39 -17.30
N SER A 66 30.16 47.59 -16.12
CA SER A 66 30.19 48.82 -15.31
C SER A 66 31.22 49.89 -15.75
N ARG A 67 31.00 51.20 -15.44
CA ARG A 67 32.02 52.08 -14.81
C ARG A 67 31.55 53.45 -14.27
N GLU A 68 32.45 54.11 -13.54
CA GLU A 68 32.29 55.25 -12.61
C GLU A 68 32.50 56.66 -13.23
N GLY A 69 32.10 57.74 -12.52
CA GLY A 69 32.51 59.14 -12.83
C GLY A 69 31.83 60.24 -11.97
N GLN A 70 32.60 61.25 -11.51
CA GLN A 70 32.20 62.38 -10.62
C GLN A 70 31.98 63.70 -11.41
N ALA A 71 31.40 64.83 -10.96
CA ALA A 71 30.53 65.33 -9.85
C ALA A 71 30.24 66.84 -10.18
N PRO A 72 29.99 67.84 -9.27
CA PRO A 72 29.21 67.94 -8.01
C PRO A 72 28.11 69.07 -7.99
N ASN A 73 27.04 68.91 -7.18
CA ASN A 73 26.06 69.95 -6.69
C ASN A 73 25.24 70.78 -7.74
N PRO A 74 24.16 71.51 -7.35
CA PRO A 74 23.54 71.69 -6.02
C PRO A 74 22.06 71.25 -5.90
N GLU A 75 21.49 71.29 -4.69
CA GLU A 75 20.03 71.17 -4.46
C GLU A 75 19.24 72.32 -5.13
N PRO A 76 18.01 72.03 -5.59
CA PRO A 76 16.89 72.79 -5.01
C PRO A 76 15.58 72.00 -4.82
N VAL A 77 14.90 72.35 -3.71
CA VAL A 77 13.43 72.35 -3.51
C VAL A 77 12.66 71.05 -3.75
N ARG A 78 12.39 70.39 -2.61
CA ARG A 78 11.42 69.32 -2.36
C ARG A 78 10.00 69.65 -2.88
N ALA A 79 9.62 69.07 -4.01
CA ALA A 79 8.20 68.90 -4.37
C ALA A 79 7.61 67.67 -3.64
N PRO A 80 6.37 67.74 -3.09
CA PRO A 80 5.77 66.60 -2.41
C PRO A 80 5.38 65.51 -3.43
N GLN A 81 6.05 64.36 -3.38
CA GLN A 81 5.58 63.18 -4.11
C GLN A 81 4.22 62.74 -3.55
N PRO A 82 3.23 62.41 -4.40
CA PRO A 82 1.98 61.83 -3.92
C PRO A 82 2.27 60.47 -3.23
N PRO A 83 1.54 60.12 -2.16
CA PRO A 83 1.81 58.91 -1.41
C PRO A 83 1.63 57.68 -2.30
N LYS A 84 2.59 56.74 -2.23
CA LYS A 84 2.52 55.47 -2.96
C LYS A 84 1.39 54.63 -2.38
N PHE A 85 0.23 54.68 -3.03
CA PHE A 85 -0.94 53.88 -2.66
C PHE A 85 -0.60 52.38 -2.75
N SER A 86 -0.49 51.72 -1.60
CA SER A 86 -0.32 50.28 -1.52
C SER A 86 -1.62 49.57 -1.91
N ILE A 87 -1.53 48.57 -2.78
CA ILE A 87 -2.68 47.71 -3.17
C ILE A 87 -3.32 47.05 -1.93
N ARG A 88 -2.55 46.79 -0.88
CA ARG A 88 -3.06 46.33 0.43
C ARG A 88 -4.00 47.34 1.09
N ASN A 89 -3.69 48.64 1.01
CA ASN A 89 -4.52 49.68 1.61
C ASN A 89 -5.83 49.83 0.83
N ILE A 90 -5.79 49.70 -0.50
CA ILE A 90 -7.00 49.69 -1.35
C ILE A 90 -7.86 48.46 -1.04
N ALA A 91 -7.25 47.27 -0.93
CA ALA A 91 -7.97 46.04 -0.58
C ALA A 91 -8.63 46.12 0.82
N ASN A 92 -7.93 46.70 1.81
CA ASN A 92 -8.48 46.94 3.13
C ASN A 92 -9.64 47.95 3.10
N GLN A 93 -9.48 49.10 2.44
CA GLN A 93 -10.54 50.12 2.30
C GLN A 93 -11.79 49.59 1.59
N VAL A 94 -11.63 48.80 0.53
CA VAL A 94 -12.76 48.13 -0.14
C VAL A 94 -13.40 47.08 0.80
N GLY A 95 -12.59 46.41 1.62
CA GLY A 95 -13.05 45.50 2.68
C GLY A 95 -13.91 46.18 3.74
N ASP A 96 -13.42 47.29 4.30
CA ASP A 96 -14.14 48.06 5.30
C ASP A 96 -15.45 48.65 4.73
N THR A 97 -15.43 49.10 3.47
CA THR A 97 -16.64 49.56 2.76
C THR A 97 -17.64 48.43 2.52
N ALA A 98 -17.17 47.24 2.11
CA ALA A 98 -18.03 46.08 1.91
C ALA A 98 -18.67 45.58 3.23
N PHE A 99 -17.91 45.66 4.33
CA PHE A 99 -18.41 45.34 5.66
C PHE A 99 -19.43 46.39 6.12
N ALA A 100 -19.18 47.69 5.91
CA ALA A 100 -20.14 48.76 6.23
C ALA A 100 -21.47 48.61 5.46
N GLU A 101 -21.44 48.36 4.16
CA GLU A 101 -22.65 48.09 3.35
C GLU A 101 -23.42 46.85 3.86
N PHE A 102 -22.70 45.80 4.27
CA PHE A 102 -23.31 44.61 4.86
C PHE A 102 -23.95 44.91 6.23
N LYS A 103 -23.33 45.76 7.07
CA LYS A 103 -23.94 46.24 8.32
C LYS A 103 -25.21 47.03 8.06
N GLU A 104 -25.13 48.03 7.18
CA GLU A 104 -26.26 48.92 6.84
C GLU A 104 -27.47 48.14 6.30
N TYR A 105 -27.23 47.09 5.52
CA TYR A 105 -28.30 46.18 5.10
C TYR A 105 -28.96 45.43 6.27
N ASN A 106 -28.14 44.88 7.18
CA ASN A 106 -28.65 44.09 8.31
C ASN A 106 -29.27 44.94 9.43
N ALA A 107 -28.87 46.21 9.57
CA ALA A 107 -29.43 47.16 10.54
C ALA A 107 -30.96 47.28 10.44
N ARG A 108 -31.52 47.08 9.23
CA ARG A 108 -32.97 47.06 8.97
C ARG A 108 -33.72 45.95 9.72
N TYR A 109 -33.02 44.90 10.12
CA TYR A 109 -33.58 43.70 10.75
C TYR A 109 -33.26 43.62 12.25
N GLU A 110 -32.37 44.47 12.79
CA GLU A 110 -31.92 44.42 14.19
C GLU A 110 -33.07 44.48 15.20
N SER A 111 -34.03 45.40 15.04
CA SER A 111 -35.17 45.54 15.95
C SER A 111 -36.08 44.31 15.97
N ILE A 112 -36.28 43.66 14.82
CA ILE A 112 -37.08 42.44 14.69
C ILE A 112 -36.33 41.24 15.28
N ILE A 113 -35.01 41.17 15.07
CA ILE A 113 -34.14 40.15 15.64
C ILE A 113 -34.08 40.26 17.18
N GLN A 114 -33.95 41.47 17.71
CA GLN A 114 -33.98 41.72 19.16
C GLN A 114 -35.33 41.29 19.77
N LEU A 115 -36.45 41.76 19.19
CA LEU A 115 -37.78 41.39 19.66
C LEU A 115 -37.99 39.86 19.61
N ALA A 116 -37.53 39.20 18.55
CA ALA A 116 -37.60 37.74 18.43
C ALA A 116 -36.75 37.01 19.48
N ALA A 117 -35.58 37.54 19.85
CA ALA A 117 -34.74 36.99 20.91
C ALA A 117 -35.40 37.13 22.30
N GLU A 118 -35.82 38.35 22.65
CA GLU A 118 -36.43 38.70 23.93
C GLU A 118 -37.78 38.00 24.15
N SER A 119 -38.51 37.67 23.07
CA SER A 119 -39.77 36.92 23.15
C SER A 119 -39.65 35.48 23.68
N VAL A 120 -38.44 34.94 23.80
CA VAL A 120 -38.17 33.57 24.27
C VAL A 120 -37.38 33.57 25.58
N LYS A 121 -36.31 34.37 25.68
CA LYS A 121 -35.46 34.46 26.87
C LYS A 121 -34.92 35.89 27.00
N PRO A 122 -35.06 36.56 28.17
CA PRO A 122 -34.51 37.89 28.38
C PRO A 122 -32.99 37.95 28.18
N LEU A 123 -32.49 39.08 27.67
CA LEU A 123 -31.06 39.29 27.42
C LEU A 123 -30.21 39.05 28.69
N MET A 124 -30.70 39.50 29.85
CA MET A 124 -30.00 39.46 31.14
C MET A 124 -30.02 38.08 31.81
N GLU A 125 -30.87 37.16 31.36
CA GLU A 125 -30.98 35.79 31.90
C GLU A 125 -30.23 34.76 31.04
N THR A 126 -29.67 35.20 29.92
CA THR A 126 -28.93 34.38 28.98
C THR A 126 -27.44 34.52 29.24
N SER A 127 -26.72 33.41 29.34
CA SER A 127 -25.28 33.40 29.57
C SER A 127 -24.48 33.78 28.33
N LEU A 128 -23.24 34.26 28.53
CA LEU A 128 -22.33 34.61 27.45
C LEU A 128 -22.04 33.39 26.55
N GLY A 129 -21.94 32.20 27.16
CA GLY A 129 -21.74 30.94 26.44
C GLY A 129 -22.90 30.59 25.51
N GLU A 130 -24.15 30.78 25.95
CA GLU A 130 -25.33 30.60 25.10
C GLU A 130 -25.35 31.59 23.93
N TRP A 131 -25.02 32.87 24.18
CA TRP A 131 -24.94 33.89 23.13
C TRP A 131 -23.85 33.59 22.09
N VAL A 132 -22.63 33.29 22.51
CA VAL A 132 -21.53 32.95 21.59
C VAL A 132 -21.85 31.67 20.81
N ARG A 133 -22.49 30.67 21.44
CA ARG A 133 -22.95 29.46 20.78
C ARG A 133 -24.02 29.74 19.71
N ALA A 134 -24.99 30.61 20.01
CA ALA A 134 -25.97 31.06 19.03
C ALA A 134 -25.31 31.84 17.87
N ALA A 135 -24.33 32.69 18.14
CA ALA A 135 -23.58 33.41 17.12
C ALA A 135 -22.78 32.48 16.20
N VAL A 136 -22.07 31.48 16.74
CA VAL A 136 -21.38 30.44 15.96
C VAL A 136 -22.36 29.67 15.09
N TRP A 137 -23.50 29.26 15.65
CA TRP A 137 -24.55 28.53 14.93
C TRP A 137 -25.07 29.34 13.72
N TRP A 138 -25.47 30.59 13.93
CA TRP A 138 -26.02 31.44 12.88
C TRP A 138 -24.96 31.82 11.84
N PHE A 139 -23.71 32.06 12.25
CA PHE A 139 -22.58 32.27 11.35
C PHE A 139 -22.36 31.07 10.43
N LEU A 140 -22.28 29.86 10.99
CA LEU A 140 -22.08 28.63 10.21
C LEU A 140 -23.28 28.36 9.28
N ARG A 141 -24.51 28.57 9.75
CA ARG A 141 -25.74 28.37 8.96
C ARG A 141 -25.79 29.33 7.76
N GLY A 142 -25.53 30.61 8.00
CA GLY A 142 -25.45 31.64 6.97
C GLY A 142 -24.33 31.38 5.96
N LYS A 143 -23.12 31.03 6.44
CA LYS A 143 -21.98 30.69 5.59
C LYS A 143 -22.28 29.49 4.69
N THR A 144 -22.74 28.36 5.24
CA THR A 144 -23.06 27.15 4.45
C THR A 144 -24.16 27.43 3.42
N ARG A 145 -25.21 28.17 3.78
CA ARG A 145 -26.26 28.61 2.82
C ARG A 145 -25.68 29.49 1.71
N LEU A 146 -24.82 30.45 2.05
CA LEU A 146 -24.20 31.34 1.07
C LEU A 146 -23.27 30.60 0.10
N GLU A 147 -22.49 29.62 0.58
CA GLU A 147 -21.62 28.78 -0.26
C GLU A 147 -22.40 27.87 -1.21
N VAL A 148 -23.58 27.38 -0.79
CA VAL A 148 -24.51 26.63 -1.66
C VAL A 148 -25.14 27.54 -2.71
N TYR A 149 -25.57 28.75 -2.32
CA TYR A 149 -26.09 29.74 -3.27
C TYR A 149 -25.06 30.16 -4.33
N ALA A 150 -23.81 30.39 -3.91
CA ALA A 150 -22.72 30.79 -4.81
C ALA A 150 -22.40 29.70 -5.86
N ARG A 151 -22.52 28.42 -5.49
CA ARG A 151 -22.33 27.27 -6.39
C ARG A 151 -23.52 27.05 -7.33
N SER A 152 -24.75 27.26 -6.85
CA SER A 152 -25.99 26.91 -7.56
C SER A 152 -26.88 28.12 -7.88
N ARG A 153 -26.28 29.27 -8.17
CA ARG A 153 -26.97 30.56 -8.44
C ARG A 153 -27.99 30.51 -9.59
N ALA A 154 -27.84 29.57 -10.52
CA ALA A 154 -28.76 29.39 -11.65
C ALA A 154 -30.05 28.64 -11.30
N THR A 155 -30.09 27.91 -10.18
CA THR A 155 -31.22 27.04 -9.78
C THR A 155 -31.87 27.44 -8.46
N LEU A 156 -31.22 28.29 -7.64
CA LEU A 156 -31.73 28.73 -6.34
C LEU A 156 -32.31 30.15 -6.38
N PRO A 157 -33.47 30.40 -5.74
CA PRO A 157 -34.09 31.72 -5.73
C PRO A 157 -33.30 32.74 -4.88
N PRO A 158 -33.38 34.06 -5.17
CA PRO A 158 -32.71 35.11 -4.38
C PRO A 158 -33.08 35.10 -2.88
N SER A 159 -34.31 34.68 -2.55
CA SER A 159 -34.78 34.48 -1.17
C SER A 159 -33.90 33.54 -0.34
N PHE A 160 -33.26 32.53 -0.96
CA PHE A 160 -32.30 31.65 -0.28
C PHE A 160 -31.02 32.40 0.12
N ALA A 161 -30.53 33.30 -0.75
CA ALA A 161 -29.42 34.19 -0.43
C ALA A 161 -29.82 35.25 0.62
N LYS A 162 -31.06 35.76 0.56
CA LYS A 162 -31.61 36.70 1.55
C LYS A 162 -31.58 36.11 2.96
N GLN A 163 -32.06 34.89 3.13
CA GLN A 163 -31.99 34.20 4.42
C GLN A 163 -30.53 33.92 4.85
N ALA A 164 -29.62 33.60 3.93
CA ALA A 164 -28.20 33.41 4.25
C ALA A 164 -27.55 34.70 4.78
N VAL A 165 -27.87 35.85 4.18
CA VAL A 165 -27.41 37.17 4.64
C VAL A 165 -27.99 37.51 6.02
N ILE A 166 -29.28 37.26 6.24
CA ILE A 166 -29.94 37.49 7.54
C ILE A 166 -29.38 36.58 8.64
N ASP A 167 -29.08 35.31 8.35
CA ASP A 167 -28.42 34.41 9.31
C ASP A 167 -27.02 34.93 9.69
N LEU A 168 -26.25 35.46 8.74
CA LEU A 168 -24.99 36.16 9.05
C LEU A 168 -25.22 37.46 9.84
N GLY A 169 -26.33 38.16 9.58
CA GLY A 169 -26.77 39.36 10.32
C GLY A 169 -27.10 39.07 11.79
N LYS A 170 -27.77 37.95 12.08
CA LYS A 170 -28.00 37.47 13.46
C LYS A 170 -26.68 37.26 14.21
N ALA A 171 -25.70 36.64 13.55
CA ALA A 171 -24.37 36.46 14.14
C ALA A 171 -23.62 37.80 14.33
N LEU A 172 -23.76 38.75 13.40
CA LEU A 172 -23.22 40.10 13.54
C LEU A 172 -23.82 40.81 14.76
N TRP A 173 -25.15 40.88 14.85
CA TRP A 173 -25.87 41.57 15.94
C TRP A 173 -25.50 41.02 17.33
N ILE A 174 -25.41 39.70 17.50
CA ILE A 174 -24.95 39.11 18.77
C ILE A 174 -23.53 39.58 19.10
N ASN A 175 -22.63 39.62 18.12
CA ASN A 175 -21.23 39.99 18.36
C ASN A 175 -21.02 41.50 18.55
N GLU A 176 -21.81 42.38 17.94
CA GLU A 176 -21.62 43.83 18.07
C GLU A 176 -22.45 44.45 19.19
N ASN A 177 -23.67 43.97 19.42
CA ASN A 177 -24.62 44.58 20.36
C ASN A 177 -24.68 43.85 21.71
N ILE A 178 -24.52 42.50 21.73
CA ILE A 178 -24.75 41.68 22.93
C ILE A 178 -23.45 41.27 23.63
N VAL A 179 -22.49 40.66 22.92
CA VAL A 179 -21.24 40.17 23.53
C VAL A 179 -20.46 41.30 24.24
N PRO A 180 -20.22 42.48 23.66
CA PRO A 180 -19.40 43.53 24.30
C PRO A 180 -20.08 44.20 25.50
N SER A 181 -21.41 44.12 25.60
CA SER A 181 -22.23 44.73 26.66
C SER A 181 -22.61 43.74 27.76
N HIS A 182 -22.16 42.48 27.67
CA HIS A 182 -22.64 41.39 28.50
C HIS A 182 -22.20 41.51 29.99
N PRO A 183 -23.10 41.30 30.98
CA PRO A 183 -22.76 41.44 32.41
C PRO A 183 -21.57 40.58 32.89
N GLU A 184 -21.38 39.39 32.29
CA GLU A 184 -20.23 38.51 32.59
C GLU A 184 -18.87 39.11 32.20
N LEU A 185 -18.81 40.16 31.38
CA LEU A 185 -17.59 40.90 31.07
C LEU A 185 -17.35 42.04 32.06
N SER A 186 -18.40 42.64 32.63
CA SER A 186 -18.31 43.78 33.55
C SER A 186 -17.46 43.50 34.79
N ARG A 187 -17.33 42.22 35.20
CA ARG A 187 -16.43 41.77 36.28
C ARG A 187 -14.93 42.05 36.04
N TYR A 188 -14.54 42.32 34.79
CA TYR A 188 -13.17 42.67 34.41
C TYR A 188 -12.99 44.17 34.07
N GLY A 189 -14.05 44.98 34.22
CA GLY A 189 -14.05 46.42 33.91
C GLY A 189 -14.15 46.74 32.42
N SER A 190 -14.16 48.03 32.10
CA SER A 190 -14.21 48.52 30.70
C SER A 190 -12.82 48.43 30.07
N MET A 191 -12.51 47.29 29.47
CA MET A 191 -11.26 47.02 28.74
C MET A 191 -11.53 46.63 27.29
N SER A 192 -10.52 46.73 26.41
CA SER A 192 -10.62 46.16 25.06
C SER A 192 -10.70 44.63 25.12
N ILE A 193 -11.34 44.00 24.13
CA ILE A 193 -11.49 42.55 24.06
C ILE A 193 -10.12 41.83 24.09
N ASP A 194 -9.11 42.36 23.40
CA ASP A 194 -7.75 41.81 23.43
C ASP A 194 -7.14 41.84 24.85
N SER A 195 -7.43 42.90 25.62
CA SER A 195 -7.01 43.01 27.03
C SER A 195 -7.79 42.03 27.92
N LEU A 196 -9.09 41.85 27.69
CA LEU A 196 -9.92 40.87 28.40
C LEU A 196 -9.43 39.43 28.15
N ILE A 197 -9.03 39.10 26.92
CA ILE A 197 -8.42 37.80 26.59
C ILE A 197 -7.10 37.62 27.35
N ALA A 198 -6.24 38.64 27.43
CA ALA A 198 -4.98 38.55 28.18
C ALA A 198 -5.21 38.37 29.69
N VAL A 199 -6.18 39.09 30.27
CA VAL A 199 -6.58 38.95 31.68
C VAL A 199 -7.16 37.55 31.93
N ALA A 200 -8.09 37.08 31.10
CA ALA A 200 -8.73 35.76 31.26
C ALA A 200 -7.73 34.59 31.11
N ASN A 201 -6.72 34.73 30.24
CA ASN A 201 -5.60 33.78 30.17
C ASN A 201 -4.78 33.76 31.47
N THR A 202 -4.56 34.93 32.08
CA THR A 202 -3.79 35.07 33.33
C THR A 202 -4.56 34.55 34.56
N THR A 203 -5.89 34.69 34.58
CA THR A 203 -6.75 34.15 35.65
C THR A 203 -7.12 32.68 35.43
N GLY A 204 -6.83 32.10 34.26
CA GLY A 204 -7.13 30.70 33.94
C GLY A 204 -8.59 30.42 33.52
N ASP A 205 -9.40 31.46 33.26
CA ASP A 205 -10.80 31.33 32.81
C ASP A 205 -10.86 30.94 31.33
N LYS A 206 -10.59 29.66 31.05
CA LYS A 206 -10.54 29.09 29.69
C LYS A 206 -11.85 29.26 28.91
N ASN A 207 -12.99 29.19 29.59
CA ASN A 207 -14.30 29.33 28.95
C ASN A 207 -14.52 30.77 28.46
N MET A 208 -14.07 31.77 29.23
CA MET A 208 -14.06 33.17 28.80
C MET A 208 -13.08 33.40 27.63
N VAL A 209 -11.87 32.83 27.70
CA VAL A 209 -10.88 32.90 26.59
C VAL A 209 -11.43 32.32 25.30
N ASP A 210 -12.01 31.11 25.34
CA ASP A 210 -12.63 30.45 24.18
C ASP A 210 -13.77 31.31 23.60
N SER A 211 -14.63 31.87 24.47
CA SER A 211 -15.79 32.68 24.08
C SER A 211 -15.39 33.99 23.38
N LEU A 212 -14.43 34.74 23.96
CA LEU A 212 -13.91 35.97 23.37
C LEU A 212 -13.10 35.72 22.09
N SER A 213 -12.37 34.60 22.02
CA SER A 213 -11.63 34.20 20.81
C SER A 213 -12.57 33.84 19.66
N LEU A 214 -13.69 33.16 19.94
CA LEU A 214 -14.75 32.90 18.96
C LEU A 214 -15.38 34.20 18.48
N HIS A 215 -15.72 35.13 19.38
CA HIS A 215 -16.25 36.45 19.04
C HIS A 215 -15.36 37.19 18.03
N GLN A 216 -14.05 37.33 18.35
CA GLN A 216 -13.08 38.01 17.48
C GLN A 216 -12.92 37.29 16.13
N THR A 217 -12.98 35.95 16.12
CA THR A 217 -12.89 35.15 14.90
C THR A 217 -14.13 35.31 14.01
N ILE A 218 -15.34 35.36 14.58
CA ILE A 218 -16.59 35.58 13.83
C ILE A 218 -16.57 36.96 13.17
N ILE A 219 -16.21 38.03 13.90
CA ILE A 219 -16.13 39.38 13.34
C ILE A 219 -15.13 39.44 12.16
N ASN A 220 -13.95 38.84 12.31
CA ASN A 220 -12.95 38.78 11.24
C ASN A 220 -13.43 37.98 10.02
N HIS A 221 -14.12 36.85 10.23
CA HIS A 221 -14.71 36.08 9.14
C HIS A 221 -15.89 36.80 8.47
N LEU A 222 -16.72 37.53 9.21
CA LEU A 222 -17.81 38.34 8.66
C LEU A 222 -17.27 39.41 7.71
N ARG A 223 -16.23 40.17 8.11
CA ARG A 223 -15.53 41.11 7.21
C ARG A 223 -15.07 40.43 5.91
N SER A 224 -14.44 39.26 6.02
CA SER A 224 -13.99 38.48 4.86
C SER A 224 -15.15 37.98 3.98
N LEU A 225 -16.28 37.59 4.57
CA LEU A 225 -17.48 37.17 3.85
C LEU A 225 -18.18 38.34 3.17
N SER A 226 -18.26 39.52 3.80
CA SER A 226 -18.81 40.73 3.19
C SER A 226 -18.09 41.12 1.90
N MET A 227 -16.77 40.93 1.83
CA MET A 227 -16.01 41.08 0.59
C MET A 227 -16.43 40.09 -0.51
N SER A 228 -16.71 38.83 -0.16
CA SER A 228 -17.23 37.84 -1.11
C SER A 228 -18.67 38.17 -1.55
N ILE A 229 -19.52 38.60 -0.61
CA ILE A 229 -20.90 39.03 -0.85
C ILE A 229 -20.94 40.20 -1.83
N LYS A 230 -20.10 41.22 -1.62
CA LYS A 230 -19.95 42.37 -2.53
C LYS A 230 -19.39 41.95 -3.88
N ARG A 231 -18.29 41.19 -3.92
CA ARG A 231 -17.67 40.71 -5.18
C ARG A 231 -18.64 39.92 -6.07
N ASN A 232 -19.58 39.18 -5.49
CA ASN A 232 -20.56 38.39 -6.21
C ASN A 232 -21.89 39.15 -6.50
N ASN A 233 -21.99 40.42 -6.10
CA ASN A 233 -23.19 41.27 -6.19
C ASN A 233 -24.43 40.65 -5.50
N ILE A 234 -24.24 39.96 -4.37
CA ILE A 234 -25.34 39.24 -3.70
C ILE A 234 -26.30 40.21 -3.00
N LEU A 235 -25.81 41.25 -2.31
CA LEU A 235 -26.67 42.25 -1.66
C LEU A 235 -27.56 42.98 -2.67
N ALA A 236 -27.02 43.35 -3.84
CA ALA A 236 -27.80 44.02 -4.89
C ALA A 236 -28.98 43.16 -5.37
N LEU A 237 -28.77 41.86 -5.59
CA LEU A 237 -29.86 40.94 -5.95
C LEU A 237 -30.90 40.81 -4.84
N VAL A 238 -30.46 40.67 -3.59
CA VAL A 238 -31.35 40.50 -2.43
C VAL A 238 -32.20 41.76 -2.20
N VAL A 239 -31.64 42.95 -2.42
CA VAL A 239 -32.38 44.23 -2.35
C VAL A 239 -33.42 44.35 -3.47
N SER A 240 -33.15 43.82 -4.67
CA SER A 240 -34.13 43.79 -5.76
C SER A 240 -35.31 42.84 -5.53
N ASP A 241 -35.20 41.89 -4.60
CA ASP A 241 -36.23 40.90 -4.25
C ASP A 241 -37.04 41.26 -2.98
N GLU A 242 -36.86 42.46 -2.39
CA GLU A 242 -37.54 42.83 -1.13
C GLU A 242 -39.08 42.93 -1.24
N GLY A 243 -39.65 42.93 -2.46
CA GLY A 243 -41.09 42.90 -2.70
C GLY A 243 -41.73 41.51 -2.71
N SER A 244 -40.97 40.41 -2.58
CA SER A 244 -41.54 39.06 -2.58
C SER A 244 -42.11 38.69 -1.20
N PRO A 245 -43.29 38.03 -1.12
CA PRO A 245 -43.90 37.61 0.16
C PRO A 245 -43.21 36.36 0.72
N THR A 246 -41.91 36.48 1.03
CA THR A 246 -41.10 35.43 1.63
C THR A 246 -41.19 35.54 3.16
N GLN A 247 -41.62 34.48 3.85
CA GLN A 247 -41.48 34.38 5.31
C GLN A 247 -39.98 34.24 5.66
N LEU A 248 -39.41 35.30 6.25
CA LEU A 248 -38.02 35.32 6.70
C LEU A 248 -37.94 34.79 8.14
N ASP A 249 -37.01 33.86 8.38
CA ASP A 249 -36.70 33.37 9.72
C ASP A 249 -35.80 34.41 10.42
N THR A 250 -36.39 35.26 11.26
CA THR A 250 -35.69 36.21 12.14
C THR A 250 -35.41 35.66 13.54
N THR A 251 -35.81 34.42 13.83
CA THR A 251 -35.67 33.83 15.18
C THR A 251 -34.20 33.67 15.56
N ILE A 252 -33.86 33.95 16.83
CA ILE A 252 -32.53 33.68 17.38
C ILE A 252 -32.47 32.29 18.01
N TRP A 253 -33.51 31.91 18.77
CA TRP A 253 -33.54 30.69 19.57
C TRP A 253 -34.33 29.59 18.88
N LEU A 254 -33.68 28.44 18.66
CA LEU A 254 -34.33 27.22 18.21
C LEU A 254 -35.01 26.51 19.38
N ARG A 255 -36.21 25.98 19.14
CA ARG A 255 -36.97 25.21 20.13
C ARG A 255 -36.47 23.76 20.13
N TYR A 256 -36.28 23.21 21.32
CA TYR A 256 -35.91 21.82 21.56
C TYR A 256 -36.86 21.19 22.56
N PRO A 257 -37.14 19.88 22.47
CA PRO A 257 -37.95 19.16 23.45
C PRO A 257 -37.25 19.10 24.82
N PHE A 258 -38.04 18.97 25.87
CA PHE A 258 -37.54 18.65 27.22
C PHE A 258 -37.51 17.13 27.39
N TYR A 259 -36.39 16.61 27.87
CA TYR A 259 -36.23 15.20 28.21
C TYR A 259 -35.97 15.03 29.70
N ALA A 260 -36.12 13.80 30.20
CA ALA A 260 -35.73 13.45 31.56
C ALA A 260 -34.20 13.58 31.75
N PRO A 261 -33.71 13.85 32.98
CA PRO A 261 -32.29 14.18 33.22
C PRO A 261 -31.30 13.10 32.78
N ASP A 262 -31.70 11.83 32.80
CA ASP A 262 -30.93 10.68 32.35
C ASP A 262 -30.73 10.65 30.82
N VAL A 263 -31.79 10.95 30.07
CA VAL A 263 -31.74 11.13 28.60
C VAL A 263 -30.90 12.35 28.25
N SER A 264 -31.10 13.48 28.95
CA SER A 264 -30.30 14.70 28.75
C SER A 264 -28.81 14.49 29.07
N ALA A 265 -28.46 13.69 30.09
CA ALA A 265 -27.08 13.33 30.39
C ALA A 265 -26.42 12.49 29.28
N VAL A 266 -27.20 11.63 28.60
CA VAL A 266 -26.73 10.86 27.43
C VAL A 266 -26.58 11.76 26.20
N LEU A 267 -27.58 12.60 25.89
CA LEU A 267 -27.54 13.50 24.72
C LEU A 267 -26.46 14.59 24.82
N SER A 268 -26.17 15.08 26.03
CA SER A 268 -25.10 16.05 26.26
C SER A 268 -23.67 15.47 26.24
N GLY A 269 -23.53 14.15 26.10
CA GLY A 269 -22.24 13.45 26.11
C GLY A 269 -21.60 13.33 27.50
N ALA A 270 -22.32 13.65 28.58
CA ALA A 270 -21.82 13.58 29.95
C ALA A 270 -21.85 12.15 30.54
N ALA A 271 -22.81 11.32 30.10
CA ALA A 271 -22.96 9.94 30.57
C ALA A 271 -21.89 9.00 29.99
N THR A 272 -21.18 8.28 30.87
CA THR A 272 -20.24 7.24 30.46
C THR A 272 -20.94 5.87 30.30
N ARG A 273 -20.25 4.89 29.70
CA ARG A 273 -20.74 3.49 29.60
C ARG A 273 -20.64 2.70 30.91
N SER A 274 -20.02 3.24 31.97
CA SER A 274 -19.86 2.54 33.26
C SER A 274 -20.91 3.02 34.27
N MET A 275 -21.69 2.10 34.84
CA MET A 275 -22.59 2.41 35.96
C MET A 275 -21.86 2.62 37.30
N LEU A 276 -20.58 2.24 37.39
CA LEU A 276 -19.83 2.17 38.66
C LEU A 276 -18.79 3.30 38.83
N ALA A 277 -18.63 4.17 37.83
CA ALA A 277 -17.65 5.25 37.85
C ALA A 277 -18.23 6.52 37.22
N ASP A 278 -19.01 7.26 38.00
CA ASP A 278 -19.59 8.55 37.59
C ASP A 278 -18.56 9.70 37.69
N ASN A 279 -17.38 9.47 37.09
CA ASN A 279 -16.43 10.54 36.79
C ASN A 279 -16.99 11.28 35.58
N GLY A 280 -17.85 12.27 35.83
CA GLY A 280 -18.55 13.05 34.79
C GLY A 280 -17.61 13.46 33.66
N GLY A 281 -17.92 12.99 32.45
CA GLY A 281 -17.11 13.26 31.26
C GLY A 281 -17.00 14.77 31.03
N LYS A 282 -15.80 15.27 30.73
CA LYS A 282 -15.64 16.68 30.34
C LYS A 282 -16.35 16.89 29.02
N THR A 283 -17.48 17.60 29.05
CA THR A 283 -18.24 17.99 27.85
C THR A 283 -17.29 18.70 26.87
N PRO A 284 -17.26 18.33 25.57
CA PRO A 284 -16.36 18.94 24.61
C PRO A 284 -16.58 20.46 24.48
N SER A 285 -15.48 21.24 24.39
CA SER A 285 -15.57 22.71 24.21
C SER A 285 -16.31 23.07 22.92
N LEU A 286 -17.05 24.18 22.95
CA LEU A 286 -17.73 24.78 21.80
C LEU A 286 -16.78 24.96 20.59
N VAL A 287 -15.53 25.35 20.84
CA VAL A 287 -14.49 25.52 19.80
C VAL A 287 -14.20 24.21 19.07
N HIS A 288 -14.34 23.08 19.76
CA HIS A 288 -14.14 21.74 19.19
C HIS A 288 -15.40 21.19 18.51
N MET A 289 -16.59 21.49 19.04
CA MET A 289 -17.87 21.02 18.49
C MET A 289 -18.32 21.79 17.25
N MET A 290 -18.07 23.10 17.17
CA MET A 290 -18.42 23.96 16.03
C MET A 290 -17.25 24.86 15.57
N PRO A 291 -16.10 24.28 15.15
CA PRO A 291 -14.97 25.06 14.65
C PRO A 291 -15.31 25.83 13.38
N LEU A 292 -14.93 27.11 13.36
CA LEU A 292 -15.20 28.05 12.27
C LEU A 292 -14.33 27.80 11.00
N GLY A 293 -13.35 26.91 11.10
CA GLY A 293 -12.38 26.57 10.05
C GLY A 293 -11.31 25.59 10.55
N ASP A 294 -10.19 25.51 9.85
CA ASP A 294 -9.02 24.75 10.31
C ASP A 294 -8.38 25.43 11.53
N THR A 295 -7.94 24.64 12.52
CA THR A 295 -7.25 25.11 13.74
C THR A 295 -5.83 24.55 13.79
N SER A 296 -5.04 24.94 14.79
CA SER A 296 -3.71 24.36 15.03
C SER A 296 -3.74 22.87 15.34
N ARG A 297 -4.83 22.35 15.92
CA ARG A 297 -5.00 20.92 16.26
C ARG A 297 -5.80 20.14 15.23
N TYR A 298 -6.78 20.75 14.56
CA TYR A 298 -7.73 20.06 13.69
C TYR A 298 -7.76 20.63 12.26
N PHE A 299 -7.95 19.74 11.29
CA PHE A 299 -8.56 20.07 10.00
C PHE A 299 -10.09 19.98 10.11
N SER A 300 -10.80 20.93 9.52
CA SER A 300 -12.26 20.96 9.39
C SER A 300 -12.66 20.73 7.94
N TYR A 301 -13.44 19.68 7.68
CA TYR A 301 -13.93 19.32 6.35
C TYR A 301 -15.27 19.98 6.01
N GLY A 302 -15.99 20.50 7.00
CA GLY A 302 -17.24 21.22 6.83
C GLY A 302 -18.20 21.05 7.99
N THR A 303 -19.30 21.80 7.97
CA THR A 303 -20.44 21.66 8.88
C THR A 303 -21.73 21.46 8.09
N LEU A 304 -22.42 20.36 8.38
CA LEU A 304 -23.68 19.95 7.80
C LEU A 304 -24.80 20.32 8.79
N PHE A 305 -25.98 20.72 8.30
CA PHE A 305 -27.14 20.99 9.15
C PHE A 305 -28.16 19.87 8.99
N VAL A 306 -28.31 19.07 10.06
CA VAL A 306 -29.03 17.79 10.09
C VAL A 306 -30.24 17.86 11.02
N GLN A 307 -31.16 16.91 10.87
CA GLN A 307 -32.21 16.65 11.86
C GLN A 307 -31.85 15.41 12.66
N VAL A 308 -32.15 15.42 13.96
CA VAL A 308 -31.73 14.37 14.89
C VAL A 308 -32.91 13.96 15.76
N CYS A 309 -33.21 12.66 15.78
CA CYS A 309 -34.18 12.06 16.71
C CYS A 309 -33.44 11.20 17.73
N VAL A 310 -33.97 11.11 18.94
CA VAL A 310 -33.57 10.09 19.92
C VAL A 310 -34.63 9.00 19.94
N SER A 311 -34.18 7.75 20.05
CA SER A 311 -35.01 6.55 20.15
C SER A 311 -34.45 5.61 21.22
N SER A 312 -35.26 4.64 21.66
CA SER A 312 -34.88 3.59 22.61
C SER A 312 -35.35 2.24 22.08
N SER A 313 -34.70 1.15 22.47
CA SER A 313 -35.10 -0.23 22.09
C SER A 313 -36.51 -0.61 22.54
N ASP A 314 -37.02 0.08 23.56
CA ASP A 314 -38.23 -0.30 24.30
C ASP A 314 -39.43 0.60 23.95
N ASP A 315 -39.29 1.48 22.95
CA ASP A 315 -40.26 2.54 22.63
C ASP A 315 -41.16 2.19 21.43
N ASP A 316 -42.31 1.57 21.72
CA ASP A 316 -43.38 1.28 20.76
C ASP A 316 -44.15 2.56 20.33
N GLY A 317 -43.47 3.45 19.62
CA GLY A 317 -44.11 4.45 18.75
C GLY A 317 -44.43 5.81 19.36
N GLN A 318 -43.67 6.31 20.35
CA GLN A 318 -43.76 7.73 20.71
C GLN A 318 -43.35 8.67 19.54
N GLN A 319 -43.85 9.91 19.58
CA GLN A 319 -43.53 10.92 18.57
C GLN A 319 -42.04 11.29 18.62
N GLN A 320 -41.27 10.80 17.66
CA GLN A 320 -39.88 11.18 17.47
C GLN A 320 -39.77 12.66 17.08
N TYR A 321 -39.36 13.50 18.03
CA TYR A 321 -39.16 14.93 17.79
C TYR A 321 -37.82 15.18 17.08
N ALA A 322 -37.89 15.58 15.81
CA ALA A 322 -36.73 16.00 15.03
C ALA A 322 -36.11 17.30 15.60
N MET A 323 -34.87 17.19 16.07
CA MET A 323 -34.09 18.28 16.64
C MET A 323 -33.07 18.82 15.62
N PRO A 324 -33.07 20.13 15.31
CA PRO A 324 -32.07 20.70 14.41
C PRO A 324 -30.69 20.70 15.09
N CYS A 325 -29.72 20.01 14.47
CA CYS A 325 -28.33 19.96 14.92
C CYS A 325 -27.35 20.34 13.80
N ALA A 326 -26.17 20.78 14.20
CA ALA A 326 -25.00 20.87 13.32
C ALA A 326 -24.19 19.58 13.48
N LEU A 327 -23.71 19.03 12.37
CA LEU A 327 -22.71 17.96 12.34
C LEU A 327 -21.44 18.52 11.71
N THR A 328 -20.38 18.66 12.50
CA THR A 328 -19.08 19.18 12.04
C THR A 328 -18.08 18.03 11.91
N ILE A 329 -17.43 17.95 10.76
CA ILE A 329 -16.48 16.88 10.40
C ILE A 329 -15.06 17.41 10.59
N VAL A 330 -14.28 16.78 11.48
CA VAL A 330 -12.90 17.20 11.77
C VAL A 330 -11.93 16.03 11.82
N ARG A 331 -10.64 16.30 11.71
CA ARG A 331 -9.56 15.31 11.93
C ARG A 331 -8.39 15.99 12.62
N GLU A 332 -7.74 15.30 13.56
CA GLU A 332 -6.52 15.83 14.17
C GLU A 332 -5.35 15.89 13.18
N ARG A 333 -4.48 16.89 13.30
CA ARG A 333 -3.26 16.97 12.48
C ARG A 333 -2.20 15.92 12.85
N SER A 334 -2.41 15.23 13.97
CA SER A 334 -1.60 14.12 14.50
C SER A 334 -2.04 12.74 13.99
N ASP A 335 -3.27 12.60 13.51
CA ASP A 335 -3.94 11.32 13.32
C ASP A 335 -4.65 11.24 11.95
N TRP A 336 -4.90 10.03 11.46
CA TRP A 336 -5.77 9.79 10.30
C TRP A 336 -7.25 9.70 10.72
N TYR A 337 -7.57 9.41 11.99
CA TYR A 337 -8.96 9.24 12.44
C TYR A 337 -9.85 10.50 12.25
N VAL A 338 -10.96 10.35 11.53
CA VAL A 338 -11.97 11.42 11.35
C VAL A 338 -12.98 11.38 12.50
N PHE A 339 -13.23 12.53 13.11
CA PHE A 339 -14.24 12.75 14.13
C PHE A 339 -15.48 13.42 13.53
N ALA A 340 -16.65 13.16 14.12
CA ALA A 340 -17.88 13.89 13.81
C ALA A 340 -18.53 14.40 15.10
N ALA A 341 -18.66 15.71 15.21
CA ALA A 341 -19.30 16.39 16.34
C ALA A 341 -20.75 16.74 15.99
N ILE A 342 -21.71 16.16 16.72
CA ILE A 342 -23.16 16.40 16.56
C ILE A 342 -23.61 17.28 17.71
N THR A 343 -24.20 18.43 17.39
CA THR A 343 -24.36 19.50 18.39
C THR A 343 -25.61 20.36 18.14
N SER A 344 -26.39 20.62 19.19
CA SER A 344 -27.57 21.50 19.14
C SER A 344 -27.21 22.94 19.52
N GLN A 345 -28.00 23.92 19.08
CA GLN A 345 -27.82 25.31 19.52
C GLN A 345 -27.97 25.45 21.04
N SER A 346 -28.90 24.71 21.64
CA SER A 346 -29.23 24.69 23.07
C SER A 346 -28.27 23.90 23.98
N GLN A 347 -27.23 23.27 23.44
CA GLN A 347 -26.35 22.35 24.17
C GLN A 347 -27.01 21.06 24.71
N LEU A 348 -28.31 20.85 24.49
CA LEU A 348 -29.02 19.58 24.75
C LEU A 348 -28.34 18.38 24.07
N VAL A 349 -27.90 18.52 22.82
CA VAL A 349 -27.14 17.51 22.09
C VAL A 349 -25.69 17.97 21.97
N ASN A 350 -24.74 17.16 22.43
CA ASN A 350 -23.29 17.34 22.27
C ASN A 350 -22.59 15.97 22.23
N ILE A 351 -22.77 15.24 21.14
CA ILE A 351 -22.22 13.90 20.95
C ILE A 351 -21.04 13.97 19.99
N MET A 352 -19.93 13.32 20.32
CA MET A 352 -18.77 13.21 19.45
C MET A 352 -18.48 11.76 19.10
N ILE A 353 -18.51 11.45 17.81
CA ILE A 353 -18.01 10.19 17.27
C ILE A 353 -16.49 10.31 17.17
N GLN A 354 -15.76 9.44 17.86
CA GLN A 354 -14.32 9.56 18.11
C GLN A 354 -13.60 8.21 18.21
N SER A 355 -12.26 8.23 18.27
CA SER A 355 -11.43 7.02 18.31
C SER A 355 -11.49 6.24 19.63
N ASP A 356 -11.62 6.93 20.78
CA ASP A 356 -11.67 6.27 22.09
C ASP A 356 -13.11 5.96 22.54
N ARG A 357 -13.45 4.67 22.51
CA ARG A 357 -14.74 4.12 22.95
C ARG A 357 -15.06 4.34 24.45
N LYS A 358 -14.08 4.75 25.25
CA LYS A 358 -14.29 5.16 26.66
C LYS A 358 -14.82 6.60 26.77
N GLN A 359 -14.53 7.45 25.80
CA GLN A 359 -14.90 8.87 25.80
C GLN A 359 -16.20 9.15 25.04
N GLY A 360 -16.63 8.26 24.14
CA GLY A 360 -17.88 8.40 23.39
C GLY A 360 -18.13 7.24 22.43
N PRO A 361 -19.13 7.34 21.55
CA PRO A 361 -19.31 6.39 20.45
C PRO A 361 -18.16 6.46 19.44
N THR A 362 -17.86 5.34 18.80
CA THR A 362 -16.92 5.26 17.67
C THR A 362 -17.66 5.02 16.36
N TRP A 363 -16.97 5.05 15.21
CA TRP A 363 -17.58 4.63 13.93
C TRP A 363 -18.06 3.17 13.89
N GLU A 364 -17.66 2.31 14.84
CA GLU A 364 -18.20 0.95 15.01
C GLU A 364 -19.59 0.96 15.66
N ASP A 365 -19.89 2.00 16.44
CA ASP A 365 -21.19 2.21 17.08
C ASP A 365 -22.19 2.92 16.14
N VAL A 366 -21.84 3.12 14.86
CA VAL A 366 -22.69 3.77 13.83
C VAL A 366 -23.19 2.78 12.80
N ASP A 367 -24.52 2.63 12.71
CA ASP A 367 -25.20 1.94 11.61
C ASP A 367 -25.60 2.93 10.51
N TRP A 368 -25.49 2.51 9.25
CA TRP A 368 -25.54 3.41 8.09
C TRP A 368 -26.69 3.07 7.14
N GLN A 369 -27.71 3.89 7.15
CA GLN A 369 -28.96 3.69 6.43
C GLN A 369 -28.90 4.40 5.06
N VAL A 370 -28.03 3.88 4.19
CA VAL A 370 -27.66 4.47 2.87
C VAL A 370 -28.87 4.84 2.01
N ARG A 371 -29.94 4.03 2.02
CA ARG A 371 -31.16 4.24 1.23
C ARG A 371 -32.02 5.42 1.71
N SER A 372 -31.97 5.76 3.00
CA SER A 372 -32.74 6.86 3.60
C SER A 372 -31.89 8.09 3.89
N HIS A 373 -30.60 8.06 3.52
CA HIS A 373 -29.63 9.11 3.78
C HIS A 373 -29.57 9.49 5.28
N SER A 374 -29.56 8.47 6.13
CA SER A 374 -29.46 8.62 7.58
C SER A 374 -28.39 7.69 8.18
N MET A 375 -27.96 7.99 9.40
CA MET A 375 -27.12 7.11 10.20
C MET A 375 -27.67 7.05 11.62
N ARG A 376 -27.48 5.92 12.29
CA ARG A 376 -27.91 5.67 13.66
C ARG A 376 -26.71 5.47 14.55
N VAL A 377 -26.56 6.30 15.57
CA VAL A 377 -25.44 6.23 16.53
C VAL A 377 -25.92 5.59 17.82
N LYS A 378 -25.27 4.49 18.25
CA LYS A 378 -25.59 3.79 19.49
C LYS A 378 -24.95 4.50 20.68
N LEU A 379 -25.76 4.91 21.64
CA LEU A 379 -25.35 5.66 22.83
C LEU A 379 -25.34 4.77 24.08
N PRO A 380 -24.77 5.23 25.21
CA PRO A 380 -24.90 4.54 26.49
C PRO A 380 -26.38 4.35 26.89
N ARG A 381 -26.64 3.36 27.77
CA ARG A 381 -27.95 3.09 28.38
C ARG A 381 -29.08 2.66 27.41
N GLY A 382 -28.74 2.20 26.21
CA GLY A 382 -29.72 1.65 25.25
C GLY A 382 -30.40 2.70 24.35
N PHE A 383 -30.02 3.97 24.46
CA PHE A 383 -30.50 5.01 23.55
C PHE A 383 -29.80 4.94 22.20
N GLU A 384 -30.55 5.26 21.14
CA GLU A 384 -30.05 5.40 19.78
C GLU A 384 -30.32 6.83 19.28
N LEU A 385 -29.43 7.34 18.42
CA LEU A 385 -29.52 8.67 17.84
C LEU A 385 -29.63 8.55 16.31
N ASP A 386 -30.84 8.75 15.79
CA ASP A 386 -31.12 8.72 14.36
C ASP A 386 -30.83 10.11 13.76
N VAL A 387 -29.81 10.20 12.90
CA VAL A 387 -29.35 11.45 12.25
C VAL A 387 -29.75 11.44 10.78
N MET A 388 -30.60 12.38 10.38
CA MET A 388 -31.15 12.53 9.03
C MET A 388 -30.45 13.65 8.27
N PHE A 389 -30.01 13.36 7.05
CA PHE A 389 -29.24 14.27 6.20
C PHE A 389 -29.99 14.62 4.90
N LYS A 390 -29.47 15.61 4.17
CA LYS A 390 -29.69 15.71 2.73
C LYS A 390 -28.81 14.69 1.99
N GLU A 391 -29.20 14.31 0.78
CA GLU A 391 -28.46 13.33 -0.02
C GLU A 391 -26.97 13.71 -0.26
N GLU A 392 -26.70 14.96 -0.62
CA GLU A 392 -25.32 15.45 -0.85
C GLU A 392 -24.49 15.47 0.46
N ASP A 393 -25.10 15.90 1.56
CA ASP A 393 -24.49 15.97 2.89
C ASP A 393 -24.14 14.56 3.40
N PHE A 394 -25.05 13.60 3.22
CA PHE A 394 -24.84 12.18 3.55
C PHE A 394 -23.68 11.59 2.74
N LYS A 395 -23.71 11.75 1.41
CA LYS A 395 -22.65 11.25 0.51
C LYS A 395 -21.29 11.84 0.88
N THR A 396 -21.24 13.11 1.25
CA THR A 396 -20.01 13.79 1.68
C THR A 396 -19.43 13.16 2.94
N LEU A 397 -20.24 13.02 4.01
CA LEU A 397 -19.79 12.40 5.25
C LEU A 397 -19.37 10.93 5.03
N TRP A 398 -20.23 10.14 4.41
CA TRP A 398 -20.00 8.71 4.14
C TRP A 398 -18.70 8.47 3.38
N ASN A 399 -18.46 9.25 2.30
CA ASN A 399 -17.25 9.12 1.51
C ASN A 399 -15.99 9.51 2.31
N ILE A 400 -16.03 10.57 3.13
CA ILE A 400 -14.88 10.96 3.97
C ILE A 400 -14.54 9.85 4.97
N VAL A 401 -15.53 9.31 5.68
CA VAL A 401 -15.33 8.26 6.68
C VAL A 401 -14.83 6.98 6.02
N LYS A 402 -15.50 6.50 4.95
CA LYS A 402 -15.12 5.25 4.27
C LYS A 402 -13.79 5.32 3.54
N TYR A 403 -13.46 6.46 2.93
CA TYR A 403 -12.15 6.66 2.32
C TYR A 403 -11.05 6.62 3.38
N THR A 404 -11.23 7.33 4.50
CA THR A 404 -10.23 7.38 5.57
C THR A 404 -10.01 6.02 6.22
N GLN A 405 -11.10 5.31 6.59
CA GLN A 405 -11.03 3.93 7.11
C GLN A 405 -10.23 3.05 6.15
N LYS A 406 -10.63 2.98 4.87
CA LYS A 406 -9.93 2.18 3.85
C LYS A 406 -8.45 2.57 3.69
N SER A 407 -8.11 3.85 3.77
CA SER A 407 -6.74 4.35 3.66
C SER A 407 -5.89 3.94 4.87
N GLU A 408 -6.45 3.94 6.08
CA GLU A 408 -5.78 3.47 7.30
C GLU A 408 -5.66 1.94 7.33
N ASP A 409 -6.74 1.23 6.98
CA ASP A 409 -6.77 -0.23 6.82
C ASP A 409 -5.72 -0.72 5.81
N SER A 410 -5.42 0.07 4.76
CA SER A 410 -4.39 -0.28 3.77
C SER A 410 -2.98 -0.45 4.36
N LEU A 411 -2.72 0.17 5.52
CA LEU A 411 -1.48 0.04 6.28
C LEU A 411 -1.47 -1.16 7.23
N HIS A 412 -2.55 -1.92 7.38
CA HIS A 412 -2.58 -3.14 8.16
C HIS A 412 -2.26 -4.37 7.28
N PRO A 413 -1.71 -5.47 7.82
CA PRO A 413 -1.50 -6.72 7.09
C PRO A 413 -2.83 -7.36 6.70
N GLU A 414 -2.91 -7.94 5.50
CA GLU A 414 -4.02 -8.81 5.11
C GLU A 414 -3.76 -10.28 5.46
N ALA A 415 -4.74 -11.15 5.22
CA ALA A 415 -4.57 -12.58 5.43
C ALA A 415 -3.41 -13.16 4.58
N GLY A 416 -2.48 -13.84 5.24
CA GLY A 416 -1.26 -14.38 4.64
C GLY A 416 -0.11 -13.37 4.50
N GLU A 417 -0.24 -12.16 5.05
CA GLU A 417 0.79 -11.12 4.97
C GLU A 417 1.53 -10.86 6.29
N THR A 418 2.81 -10.48 6.18
CA THR A 418 3.64 -10.04 7.32
C THR A 418 4.32 -8.69 7.00
N VAL A 419 4.49 -7.82 8.00
CA VAL A 419 5.20 -6.53 7.81
C VAL A 419 6.70 -6.80 7.77
N VAL A 420 7.34 -6.54 6.63
CA VAL A 420 8.79 -6.71 6.44
C VAL A 420 9.56 -5.40 6.40
N PHE A 421 8.87 -4.28 6.15
CA PHE A 421 9.44 -2.93 6.27
C PHE A 421 8.36 -1.91 6.62
N GLU A 422 8.70 -0.95 7.48
CA GLU A 422 7.91 0.25 7.75
C GLU A 422 8.85 1.45 7.88
N ASN A 423 8.49 2.58 7.28
CA ASN A 423 9.14 3.86 7.55
C ASN A 423 8.24 5.08 7.25
N THR A 424 8.65 6.27 7.68
CA THR A 424 8.15 7.56 7.20
C THR A 424 9.22 8.20 6.31
N VAL A 425 8.98 8.27 5.00
CA VAL A 425 9.97 8.82 4.05
C VAL A 425 9.99 10.34 4.10
N LYS A 426 11.16 10.96 3.88
CA LYS A 426 11.34 12.42 3.86
C LYS A 426 10.41 13.05 2.82
N VAL A 427 10.48 12.56 1.58
CA VAL A 427 9.64 12.97 0.44
C VAL A 427 9.19 11.75 -0.34
N PHE A 428 7.95 11.77 -0.81
CA PHE A 428 7.39 10.78 -1.72
C PHE A 428 6.76 11.45 -2.94
N GLN A 429 7.07 10.98 -4.15
CA GLN A 429 6.43 11.44 -5.38
C GLN A 429 5.85 10.26 -6.17
N TYR A 430 4.60 10.39 -6.60
CA TYR A 430 3.89 9.39 -7.39
C TYR A 430 3.59 9.94 -8.78
N MET A 431 4.24 9.36 -9.78
CA MET A 431 4.09 9.72 -11.18
C MET A 431 3.19 8.70 -11.86
N ASP A 432 1.99 9.16 -12.23
CA ASP A 432 0.93 8.31 -12.76
C ASP A 432 0.23 9.01 -13.95
N PRO A 433 0.29 8.44 -15.17
CA PRO A 433 -0.02 9.17 -16.41
C PRO A 433 -1.50 9.37 -16.72
N GLY A 434 -2.42 8.77 -15.96
CA GLY A 434 -3.86 8.80 -16.26
C GLY A 434 -4.72 9.49 -15.21
N THR A 435 -6.03 9.52 -15.49
CA THR A 435 -6.97 10.45 -14.88
C THR A 435 -8.24 9.72 -14.40
N PRO A 436 -8.76 9.97 -13.18
CA PRO A 436 -8.20 10.83 -12.14
C PRO A 436 -6.91 10.24 -11.53
N LYS A 437 -6.11 11.09 -10.88
CA LYS A 437 -4.89 10.68 -10.16
C LYS A 437 -5.26 10.19 -8.76
N ALA A 438 -4.73 9.03 -8.36
CA ALA A 438 -4.97 8.43 -7.04
C ALA A 438 -4.16 9.10 -5.91
N PHE A 439 -3.14 9.88 -6.26
CA PHE A 439 -2.22 10.55 -5.34
C PHE A 439 -1.80 11.92 -5.94
N PRO A 440 -1.41 12.91 -5.12
CA PRO A 440 -0.83 14.15 -5.61
C PRO A 440 0.36 13.92 -6.58
N PRO A 441 0.46 14.66 -7.69
CA PRO A 441 1.59 14.55 -8.62
C PRO A 441 2.84 15.28 -8.14
N ASP A 442 2.66 16.29 -7.29
CA ASP A 442 3.72 17.04 -6.65
C ASP A 442 4.31 16.24 -5.48
N PRO A 443 5.60 16.39 -5.15
CA PRO A 443 6.22 15.67 -4.04
C PRO A 443 5.54 15.98 -2.70
N VAL A 444 5.24 14.95 -1.92
CA VAL A 444 4.58 15.03 -0.61
C VAL A 444 5.54 14.60 0.49
N GLU A 445 5.70 15.43 1.51
CA GLU A 445 6.56 15.14 2.66
C GLU A 445 5.92 14.11 3.62
N ARG A 446 6.79 13.34 4.30
CA ARG A 446 6.43 12.53 5.47
C ARG A 446 5.29 11.53 5.24
N CYS A 447 5.26 10.92 4.05
CA CYS A 447 4.38 9.79 3.77
C CYS A 447 4.82 8.56 4.56
N ARG A 448 3.84 7.81 5.09
CA ARG A 448 4.08 6.52 5.74
C ARG A 448 4.10 5.43 4.68
N VAL A 449 5.15 4.63 4.69
CA VAL A 449 5.40 3.53 3.76
C VAL A 449 5.44 2.23 4.55
N ARG A 450 4.66 1.23 4.13
CA ARG A 450 4.75 -0.14 4.63
C ARG A 450 4.90 -1.12 3.46
N LEU A 451 5.80 -2.07 3.62
CA LEU A 451 5.96 -3.22 2.74
C LEU A 451 5.54 -4.47 3.48
N PHE A 452 4.60 -5.20 2.90
CA PHE A 452 4.14 -6.48 3.41
C PHE A 452 4.66 -7.57 2.48
N GLU A 453 5.23 -8.63 3.03
CA GLU A 453 5.46 -9.85 2.27
C GLU A 453 4.19 -10.70 2.32
N ARG A 454 3.79 -11.22 1.17
CA ARG A 454 2.68 -12.15 1.06
C ARG A 454 3.18 -13.58 1.00
N SER A 455 2.51 -14.45 1.73
CA SER A 455 2.72 -15.90 1.75
C SER A 455 1.40 -16.63 1.54
N VAL A 456 1.46 -17.85 1.01
CA VAL A 456 0.31 -18.75 0.87
C VAL A 456 0.74 -20.15 1.29
N THR A 457 -0.03 -20.75 2.19
CA THR A 457 0.16 -22.13 2.63
C THR A 457 -0.21 -23.10 1.50
N ILE A 458 0.77 -23.88 1.05
CA ILE A 458 0.64 -25.00 0.13
C ILE A 458 0.52 -26.27 0.96
N THR A 459 -0.46 -27.12 0.67
CA THR A 459 -0.59 -28.45 1.27
C THR A 459 -0.62 -29.49 0.16
N GLU A 460 0.36 -30.37 0.18
CA GLU A 460 0.54 -31.48 -0.75
C GLU A 460 0.59 -32.80 0.04
N GLY A 461 0.55 -33.95 -0.67
CA GLY A 461 0.55 -35.26 0.00
C GLY A 461 1.80 -35.57 0.84
N THR A 462 2.86 -34.77 0.69
CA THR A 462 4.15 -34.87 1.38
C THR A 462 4.29 -33.91 2.56
N GLY A 463 3.39 -32.95 2.74
CA GLY A 463 3.43 -31.99 3.84
C GLY A 463 2.74 -30.65 3.54
N THR A 464 2.81 -29.75 4.53
CA THR A 464 2.31 -28.37 4.43
C THR A 464 3.47 -27.40 4.59
N ARG A 465 3.57 -26.41 3.69
CA ARG A 465 4.63 -25.39 3.67
C ARG A 465 4.13 -24.04 3.16
N ASN A 466 4.67 -22.94 3.65
CA ASN A 466 4.33 -21.59 3.19
C ASN A 466 5.22 -21.17 2.01
N ALA A 467 4.61 -20.68 0.93
CA ALA A 467 5.32 -20.19 -0.25
C ALA A 467 5.11 -18.67 -0.43
N HIS A 468 6.19 -17.97 -0.76
CA HIS A 468 6.20 -16.53 -1.03
C HIS A 468 5.35 -16.16 -2.26
N ARG A 469 4.65 -15.03 -2.24
CA ARG A 469 3.76 -14.54 -3.31
C ARG A 469 3.93 -13.04 -3.58
N GLY A 470 5.18 -12.60 -3.61
CA GLY A 470 5.57 -11.20 -3.82
C GLY A 470 5.36 -10.33 -2.59
N PHE A 471 5.39 -9.03 -2.83
CA PHE A 471 5.19 -8.01 -1.82
C PHE A 471 4.02 -7.10 -2.17
N ARG A 472 3.44 -6.49 -1.14
CA ARG A 472 2.48 -5.42 -1.25
C ARG A 472 3.11 -4.15 -0.69
N LEU A 473 3.23 -3.11 -1.49
CA LEU A 473 3.63 -1.78 -1.04
C LEU A 473 2.36 -0.97 -0.74
N ALA A 474 2.29 -0.33 0.42
CA ALA A 474 1.27 0.66 0.74
C ALA A 474 1.94 1.99 1.12
N VAL A 475 1.44 3.09 0.56
CA VAL A 475 1.91 4.45 0.88
C VAL A 475 0.72 5.34 1.21
N LEU A 476 0.78 6.04 2.34
CA LEU A 476 -0.25 6.94 2.85
C LEU A 476 0.36 8.32 3.12
N THR A 477 -0.32 9.39 2.70
CA THR A 477 0.06 10.78 3.01
C THR A 477 0.12 11.03 4.52
N SER A 478 1.04 11.92 4.94
CA SER A 478 1.15 12.36 6.33
C SER A 478 -0.20 12.82 6.93
N PRO A 479 -0.51 12.55 8.21
CA PRO A 479 -1.72 13.09 8.83
C PRO A 479 -1.67 14.63 8.93
N ARG A 480 -0.48 15.23 8.74
CA ARG A 480 -0.25 16.68 8.71
C ARG A 480 -0.75 17.39 7.45
N VAL A 481 -1.15 16.69 6.39
CA VAL A 481 -1.82 17.29 5.22
C VAL A 481 -3.33 17.09 5.30
N LYS A 482 -4.13 18.06 4.82
CA LYS A 482 -5.60 18.01 4.94
C LYS A 482 -6.24 16.93 4.06
N THR A 483 -5.85 16.88 2.79
CA THR A 483 -6.30 15.86 1.84
C THR A 483 -5.47 14.61 2.05
N LEU A 484 -6.12 13.51 2.45
CA LEU A 484 -5.46 12.21 2.53
C LEU A 484 -5.41 11.56 1.15
N SER A 485 -4.34 10.84 0.86
CA SER A 485 -4.22 10.00 -0.33
C SER A 485 -3.43 8.73 -0.04
N SER A 486 -3.88 7.61 -0.60
CA SER A 486 -3.28 6.30 -0.41
C SER A 486 -3.12 5.57 -1.73
N ILE A 487 -1.98 4.91 -1.93
CA ILE A 487 -1.75 3.96 -3.03
C ILE A 487 -1.36 2.60 -2.48
N ARG A 488 -1.63 1.56 -3.27
CA ARG A 488 -1.23 0.17 -3.04
C ARG A 488 -0.78 -0.44 -4.36
N HIS A 489 0.35 -1.13 -4.35
CA HIS A 489 0.88 -1.84 -5.51
C HIS A 489 1.40 -3.23 -5.14
N THR A 490 1.32 -4.17 -6.08
CA THR A 490 1.92 -5.51 -5.95
C THR A 490 3.28 -5.53 -6.64
N LEU A 491 4.31 -6.03 -5.97
CA LEU A 491 5.69 -6.06 -6.45
C LEU A 491 6.24 -7.49 -6.43
N GLY A 492 7.01 -7.88 -7.44
CA GLY A 492 7.71 -9.17 -7.47
C GLY A 492 6.81 -10.41 -7.57
N ASN A 493 5.56 -10.24 -8.03
CA ASN A 493 4.61 -11.32 -8.31
C ASN A 493 4.21 -11.23 -9.79
N GLY A 494 4.64 -12.18 -10.62
CA GLY A 494 4.38 -12.20 -12.07
C GLY A 494 5.08 -11.12 -12.91
N SER A 495 5.66 -10.09 -12.29
CA SER A 495 6.39 -9.00 -12.96
C SER A 495 7.68 -8.66 -12.22
N PRO A 496 8.72 -8.15 -12.92
CA PRO A 496 10.00 -7.84 -12.31
C PRO A 496 9.94 -6.57 -11.46
N VAL A 497 10.72 -6.54 -10.36
CA VAL A 497 10.93 -5.34 -9.56
C VAL A 497 11.93 -4.43 -10.29
N VAL A 498 11.41 -3.44 -11.02
CA VAL A 498 12.23 -2.43 -11.69
C VAL A 498 12.52 -1.29 -10.71
N PHE A 499 13.80 -1.03 -10.44
CA PHE A 499 14.23 -0.06 -9.44
C PHE A 499 15.34 0.87 -9.94
N GLY A 500 15.53 2.00 -9.29
CA GLY A 500 16.68 2.89 -9.49
C GLY A 500 17.19 3.43 -8.16
N LEU A 501 18.48 3.29 -7.90
CA LEU A 501 19.14 3.90 -6.73
C LEU A 501 19.57 5.32 -7.10
N LEU A 502 18.93 6.30 -6.48
CA LEU A 502 19.06 7.72 -6.84
C LEU A 502 19.50 8.57 -5.65
N ARG A 503 19.79 9.84 -5.92
CA ARG A 503 20.03 10.90 -4.95
C ARG A 503 18.98 12.00 -5.17
N GLY A 504 18.33 12.45 -4.11
CA GLY A 504 17.42 13.60 -4.13
C GLY A 504 18.18 14.93 -4.16
N GLU A 505 17.44 16.05 -4.16
CA GLU A 505 18.00 17.40 -4.33
C GLU A 505 19.11 17.74 -3.32
N ASP A 506 18.96 17.34 -2.05
CA ASP A 506 19.97 17.54 -0.99
C ASP A 506 21.07 16.45 -0.96
N GLY A 507 21.19 15.60 -1.99
CA GLY A 507 22.02 14.38 -1.95
C GLY A 507 21.45 13.24 -1.08
N ALA A 508 20.24 13.43 -0.54
CA ALA A 508 19.53 12.45 0.26
C ALA A 508 19.32 11.13 -0.51
N PRO A 509 19.42 9.95 0.13
CA PRO A 509 19.29 8.66 -0.53
C PRO A 509 17.85 8.45 -1.04
N ALA A 510 17.70 8.06 -2.30
CA ALA A 510 16.39 7.85 -2.91
C ALA A 510 16.29 6.50 -3.64
N LEU A 511 15.07 5.95 -3.67
CA LEU A 511 14.70 4.74 -4.41
C LEU A 511 13.56 5.07 -5.36
N LEU A 512 13.80 4.89 -6.65
CA LEU A 512 12.76 4.79 -7.66
C LEU A 512 12.28 3.34 -7.72
N LEU A 513 10.96 3.12 -7.75
CA LEU A 513 10.33 1.87 -8.12
C LEU A 513 9.37 2.11 -9.27
N LYS A 514 9.35 1.21 -10.27
CA LYS A 514 8.34 1.19 -11.33
C LYS A 514 7.48 -0.06 -11.21
N VAL A 515 6.18 0.10 -11.41
CA VAL A 515 5.20 -0.99 -11.40
C VAL A 515 4.26 -0.85 -12.59
N THR A 516 3.98 -1.96 -13.27
CA THR A 516 3.06 -2.00 -14.42
C THR A 516 1.85 -2.85 -14.07
N GLU A 517 0.74 -2.19 -13.78
CA GLU A 517 -0.56 -2.80 -13.49
C GLU A 517 -1.57 -2.28 -14.53
N ASP A 518 -2.53 -3.10 -14.97
CA ASP A 518 -3.54 -2.72 -15.98
C ASP A 518 -2.96 -2.17 -17.31
N GLY A 519 -1.76 -2.63 -17.70
CA GLY A 519 -1.03 -2.12 -18.87
C GLY A 519 -0.44 -0.71 -18.71
N ARG A 520 -0.46 -0.14 -17.50
CA ARG A 520 -0.03 1.24 -17.19
C ARG A 520 1.14 1.24 -16.20
N THR A 521 2.31 1.69 -16.67
CA THR A 521 3.47 1.90 -15.81
C THR A 521 3.25 3.12 -14.92
N ARG A 522 3.48 2.94 -13.62
CA ARG A 522 3.46 3.96 -12.56
C ARG A 522 4.84 4.01 -11.93
N SER A 523 5.31 5.21 -11.56
CA SER A 523 6.64 5.40 -10.97
C SER A 523 6.54 6.04 -9.60
N MET A 524 7.23 5.46 -8.62
CA MET A 524 7.24 5.86 -7.21
C MET A 524 8.65 6.26 -6.81
N LEU A 525 8.85 7.53 -6.48
CA LEU A 525 10.13 8.02 -5.96
C LEU A 525 10.02 8.24 -4.45
N MET A 526 10.80 7.48 -3.69
CA MET A 526 10.92 7.59 -2.23
C MET A 526 12.28 8.17 -1.87
N THR A 527 12.31 9.32 -1.19
CA THR A 527 13.52 9.92 -0.63
C THR A 527 13.54 9.68 0.88
N PHE A 528 14.60 9.03 1.36
CA PHE A 528 14.78 8.60 2.75
C PHE A 528 15.55 9.64 3.56
N HIS A 529 15.60 9.44 4.87
CA HIS A 529 16.49 10.23 5.74
C HIS A 529 17.90 9.66 5.70
N GLU A 530 18.04 8.33 5.84
CA GLU A 530 19.33 7.65 5.94
C GLU A 530 19.54 6.61 4.83
N ASP A 531 20.81 6.36 4.48
CA ASP A 531 21.18 5.42 3.40
C ASP A 531 20.84 3.96 3.77
N GLU A 532 20.91 3.66 5.07
CA GLU A 532 20.51 2.38 5.67
C GLU A 532 19.02 2.07 5.43
N GLU A 533 18.13 3.07 5.49
CA GLU A 533 16.69 2.89 5.30
C GLU A 533 16.37 2.49 3.86
N ARG A 534 16.97 3.21 2.89
CA ARG A 534 16.86 2.91 1.45
C ARG A 534 17.43 1.53 1.14
N SER A 535 18.61 1.23 1.68
CA SER A 535 19.28 -0.06 1.49
C SER A 535 18.49 -1.22 2.09
N LYS A 536 17.86 -1.03 3.26
CA LYS A 536 17.01 -2.04 3.91
C LYS A 536 15.80 -2.40 3.05
N ILE A 537 14.98 -1.43 2.62
CA ILE A 537 13.80 -1.75 1.77
C ILE A 537 14.21 -2.39 0.44
N HIS A 538 15.31 -1.93 -0.16
CA HIS A 538 15.86 -2.52 -1.38
C HIS A 538 16.25 -3.99 -1.17
N SER A 539 17.08 -4.30 -0.16
CA SER A 539 17.51 -5.67 0.12
C SER A 539 16.37 -6.60 0.60
N VAL A 540 15.30 -6.07 1.19
CA VAL A 540 14.06 -6.84 1.47
C VAL A 540 13.35 -7.20 0.16
N LEU A 541 13.12 -6.23 -0.74
CA LEU A 541 12.48 -6.47 -2.05
C LEU A 541 13.27 -7.49 -2.90
N LEU A 542 14.60 -7.50 -2.76
CA LEU A 542 15.49 -8.43 -3.43
C LEU A 542 15.73 -9.75 -2.67
N GLY A 543 15.03 -10.01 -1.55
CA GLY A 543 15.18 -11.27 -0.79
C GLY A 543 16.57 -11.53 -0.19
N MET A 544 17.46 -10.53 -0.21
CA MET A 544 18.89 -10.68 0.12
C MET A 544 19.20 -10.73 1.61
N LEU A 545 18.31 -10.16 2.43
CA LEU A 545 18.47 -10.11 3.88
C LEU A 545 18.10 -11.48 4.49
N PRO A 546 19.02 -12.13 5.22
CA PRO A 546 18.66 -13.28 6.05
C PRO A 546 17.79 -12.83 7.23
N ARG A 547 16.86 -13.69 7.63
CA ARG A 547 15.96 -13.53 8.77
C ARG A 547 16.55 -14.18 10.02
N ASN A 548 15.88 -14.00 11.15
CA ASN A 548 16.22 -14.71 12.38
C ASN A 548 16.15 -16.24 12.14
N GLY A 549 17.26 -16.95 12.38
CA GLY A 549 17.38 -18.39 12.12
C GLY A 549 17.75 -18.76 10.70
N GLU A 550 17.96 -17.80 9.79
CA GLU A 550 18.53 -18.06 8.45
C GLU A 550 20.03 -17.83 8.42
N ILE A 551 20.74 -18.68 7.68
CA ILE A 551 22.17 -18.59 7.40
C ILE A 551 22.35 -18.28 5.90
N LYS A 552 23.24 -17.33 5.60
CA LYS A 552 23.67 -17.01 4.23
C LYS A 552 25.03 -17.67 3.94
N SER A 553 25.13 -18.37 2.81
CA SER A 553 26.40 -18.94 2.33
C SER A 553 27.42 -17.84 1.96
N PRO A 554 28.71 -18.19 1.81
CA PRO A 554 29.64 -17.38 1.02
C PRO A 554 29.07 -17.08 -0.37
N GLU A 555 29.56 -16.01 -0.97
CA GLU A 555 29.18 -15.58 -2.31
C GLU A 555 30.10 -16.25 -3.34
N PHE A 556 29.52 -17.11 -4.18
CA PHE A 556 30.22 -17.87 -5.22
C PHE A 556 30.22 -17.07 -6.52
N ALA A 557 31.38 -16.97 -7.19
CA ALA A 557 31.48 -16.29 -8.48
C ALA A 557 30.84 -17.11 -9.60
N LEU A 558 30.19 -16.44 -10.56
CA LEU A 558 29.59 -17.04 -11.75
C LEU A 558 30.20 -16.48 -13.03
N THR A 559 30.59 -17.40 -13.91
CA THR A 559 30.95 -17.14 -15.31
C THR A 559 29.71 -16.96 -16.18
N SER A 560 28.59 -17.64 -15.87
CA SER A 560 27.30 -17.38 -16.52
C SER A 560 26.12 -17.89 -15.69
N TYR A 561 24.94 -17.31 -15.91
CA TYR A 561 23.66 -17.84 -15.42
C TYR A 561 22.57 -17.69 -16.48
N SER A 562 21.75 -18.72 -16.67
CA SER A 562 20.60 -18.66 -17.58
C SER A 562 19.34 -19.33 -17.06
N ILE A 563 18.20 -18.83 -17.55
CA ILE A 563 16.90 -19.48 -17.43
C ILE A 563 16.46 -19.95 -18.81
N GLU A 564 16.31 -21.26 -18.95
CA GLU A 564 16.03 -21.93 -20.21
C GLU A 564 14.75 -22.75 -20.10
N GLN A 565 13.86 -22.63 -21.08
CA GLN A 565 12.76 -23.58 -21.24
C GLN A 565 13.31 -24.81 -21.97
N PRO A 566 13.09 -26.04 -21.46
CA PRO A 566 13.48 -27.26 -22.15
C PRO A 566 12.93 -27.33 -23.57
N ALA A 567 13.63 -28.07 -24.44
CA ALA A 567 13.09 -28.46 -25.72
C ALA A 567 11.81 -29.31 -25.52
N ASP A 568 10.87 -29.20 -26.45
CA ASP A 568 9.61 -29.93 -26.45
C ASP A 568 9.58 -30.85 -27.68
N PRO A 569 9.84 -32.16 -27.50
CA PRO A 569 9.84 -33.13 -28.60
C PRO A 569 8.49 -33.20 -29.31
N PHE A 570 7.39 -33.10 -28.56
CA PHE A 570 6.03 -33.27 -29.07
C PHE A 570 5.60 -32.10 -29.97
N SER A 571 5.96 -30.86 -29.63
CA SER A 571 5.72 -29.70 -30.51
C SER A 571 6.89 -29.33 -31.43
N GLY A 572 7.98 -30.12 -31.41
CA GLY A 572 9.19 -29.90 -32.21
C GLY A 572 9.93 -28.60 -31.89
N ARG A 573 9.70 -28.01 -30.70
CA ARG A 573 10.28 -26.70 -30.35
C ARG A 573 11.67 -26.88 -29.75
N PRO A 574 12.68 -26.12 -30.23
CA PRO A 574 14.01 -26.13 -29.64
C PRO A 574 13.99 -25.54 -28.23
N LEU A 575 15.08 -25.76 -27.49
CA LEU A 575 15.36 -25.10 -26.23
C LEU A 575 15.32 -23.57 -26.40
N VAL A 576 14.67 -22.86 -25.48
CA VAL A 576 14.54 -21.39 -25.54
C VAL A 576 15.18 -20.77 -24.30
N LYS A 577 16.26 -20.02 -24.51
CA LYS A 577 16.90 -19.18 -23.48
C LYS A 577 16.07 -17.90 -23.30
N HIS A 578 15.50 -17.70 -22.11
CA HIS A 578 14.70 -16.50 -21.80
C HIS A 578 15.50 -15.46 -21.01
N LEU A 579 16.48 -15.91 -20.20
CA LEU A 579 17.39 -15.05 -19.45
C LEU A 579 18.85 -15.45 -19.70
N ASP A 580 19.73 -14.46 -19.78
CA ASP A 580 21.18 -14.65 -19.94
C ASP A 580 21.94 -13.59 -19.15
N PHE A 581 22.66 -14.01 -18.12
CA PHE A 581 23.50 -13.19 -17.25
C PHE A 581 24.97 -13.59 -17.50
N PRO A 582 25.81 -12.69 -18.05
CA PRO A 582 27.13 -13.04 -18.61
C PRO A 582 28.28 -13.09 -17.60
N ALA A 583 28.06 -12.60 -16.38
CA ALA A 583 28.96 -12.70 -15.23
C ALA A 583 28.18 -12.25 -13.99
N GLY A 584 28.54 -12.74 -12.80
CA GLY A 584 27.90 -12.31 -11.56
C GLY A 584 28.30 -13.14 -10.35
N SER A 585 27.40 -13.22 -9.38
CA SER A 585 27.57 -14.03 -8.17
C SER A 585 26.29 -14.79 -7.83
N VAL A 586 26.43 -15.87 -7.06
CA VAL A 586 25.33 -16.57 -6.42
C VAL A 586 25.63 -16.84 -4.95
N CYS A 587 24.63 -16.69 -4.10
CA CYS A 587 24.67 -17.16 -2.73
C CYS A 587 23.35 -17.86 -2.38
N VAL A 588 23.39 -18.73 -1.39
CA VAL A 588 22.22 -19.47 -0.89
C VAL A 588 21.88 -18.94 0.50
N ILE A 589 20.60 -18.75 0.77
CA ILE A 589 20.08 -18.50 2.12
C ILE A 589 19.11 -19.62 2.44
N ASP A 590 19.26 -20.23 3.61
CA ASP A 590 18.35 -21.25 4.14
C ASP A 590 18.28 -21.14 5.67
N GLN A 591 17.40 -21.89 6.31
CA GLN A 591 17.35 -22.03 7.76
C GLN A 591 18.57 -22.76 8.34
N GLU A 592 18.93 -22.48 9.59
CA GLU A 592 19.92 -23.27 10.32
C GLU A 592 19.42 -24.71 10.51
N HIS A 593 20.13 -25.67 9.93
CA HIS A 593 19.69 -27.07 9.88
C HIS A 593 19.83 -27.77 11.23
N ALA A 594 18.73 -27.82 12.00
CA ALA A 594 18.56 -28.72 13.14
C ALA A 594 18.28 -30.17 12.68
N TYR A 595 18.08 -31.10 13.63
CA TYR A 595 17.65 -32.47 13.30
C TYR A 595 16.26 -32.46 12.64
N VAL A 596 16.09 -33.25 11.58
CA VAL A 596 14.91 -33.20 10.69
C VAL A 596 14.11 -34.49 10.79
N ASP A 597 12.95 -34.43 11.45
CA ASP A 597 12.13 -35.61 11.77
C ASP A 597 11.50 -36.31 10.54
N HIS A 598 11.37 -35.63 9.39
CA HIS A 598 10.73 -36.19 8.20
C HIS A 598 11.61 -37.12 7.36
N GLY A 599 12.86 -37.36 7.74
CA GLY A 599 13.73 -38.38 7.11
C GLY A 599 14.22 -38.05 5.69
N TYR A 600 14.01 -36.83 5.21
CA TYR A 600 14.63 -36.29 3.99
C TYR A 600 15.77 -35.34 4.37
N GLY A 601 16.60 -34.97 3.38
CA GLY A 601 17.65 -33.96 3.57
C GLY A 601 17.09 -32.60 4.02
N PRO A 602 17.87 -31.79 4.75
CA PRO A 602 17.35 -30.65 5.51
C PRO A 602 16.98 -29.43 4.64
N THR A 603 17.31 -29.47 3.35
CA THR A 603 16.91 -28.51 2.30
C THR A 603 15.54 -28.83 1.69
N ILE A 604 15.04 -30.06 1.83
CA ILE A 604 13.74 -30.50 1.31
C ILE A 604 12.63 -30.01 2.24
N LEU A 605 11.50 -29.54 1.68
CA LEU A 605 10.41 -28.87 2.41
C LEU A 605 10.81 -27.56 3.14
N SER A 606 12.01 -27.01 2.91
CA SER A 606 12.38 -25.71 3.49
C SER A 606 11.53 -24.57 2.92
N GLU A 607 10.94 -23.77 3.81
CA GLU A 607 10.23 -22.53 3.45
C GLU A 607 11.19 -21.39 3.09
N ASN A 608 12.44 -21.49 3.52
CA ASN A 608 13.42 -20.39 3.53
C ASN A 608 14.49 -20.52 2.43
N LEU A 609 14.76 -21.74 1.95
CA LEU A 609 15.80 -22.05 0.97
C LEU A 609 15.63 -21.23 -0.32
N ARG A 610 16.63 -20.43 -0.65
CA ARG A 610 16.65 -19.61 -1.86
C ARG A 610 18.07 -19.38 -2.38
N ALA A 611 18.23 -19.45 -3.70
CA ALA A 611 19.43 -19.03 -4.40
C ALA A 611 19.23 -17.59 -4.91
N LEU A 612 20.09 -16.68 -4.49
CA LEU A 612 20.16 -15.31 -4.99
C LEU A 612 21.30 -15.21 -5.99
N VAL A 613 20.97 -15.05 -7.27
CA VAL A 613 21.91 -14.70 -8.34
C VAL A 613 21.90 -13.18 -8.53
N ALA A 614 23.06 -12.53 -8.51
CA ALA A 614 23.20 -11.08 -8.68
C ALA A 614 24.18 -10.73 -9.81
N THR A 615 23.87 -9.65 -10.53
CA THR A 615 24.73 -9.02 -11.54
C THR A 615 24.71 -7.50 -11.36
N GLU A 616 25.50 -6.77 -12.13
CA GLU A 616 25.56 -5.29 -12.07
C GLU A 616 24.21 -4.60 -12.36
N TRP A 617 23.34 -5.24 -13.15
CA TRP A 617 22.11 -4.62 -13.68
C TRP A 617 20.82 -5.36 -13.32
N GLY A 618 20.90 -6.50 -12.62
CA GLY A 618 19.72 -7.24 -12.19
C GLY A 618 20.03 -8.38 -11.22
N SER A 619 18.98 -8.96 -10.63
CA SER A 619 19.11 -10.13 -9.76
C SER A 619 17.93 -11.09 -9.95
N VAL A 620 18.14 -12.36 -9.59
CA VAL A 620 17.11 -13.38 -9.50
C VAL A 620 17.19 -14.03 -8.14
N THR A 621 16.11 -13.95 -7.37
CA THR A 621 15.89 -14.79 -6.18
C THR A 621 15.04 -15.97 -6.60
N ASP A 622 15.66 -17.15 -6.69
CA ASP A 622 14.96 -18.40 -6.96
C ASP A 622 14.71 -19.13 -5.63
N ARG A 623 13.45 -19.24 -5.21
CA ARG A 623 13.05 -19.88 -3.95
C ARG A 623 12.85 -21.37 -4.21
N ILE A 624 13.57 -22.21 -3.49
CA ILE A 624 13.66 -23.67 -3.70
C ILE A 624 12.65 -24.37 -2.77
N ASN A 625 11.41 -23.86 -2.76
CA ASN A 625 10.33 -24.31 -1.88
C ASN A 625 9.65 -25.59 -2.42
N LEU A 626 10.39 -26.69 -2.37
CA LEU A 626 10.07 -27.95 -3.05
C LEU A 626 9.70 -29.09 -2.09
N GLY A 627 8.82 -29.96 -2.57
CA GLY A 627 8.56 -31.27 -1.99
C GLY A 627 9.59 -32.34 -2.42
N PRO A 628 9.55 -33.52 -1.80
CA PRO A 628 10.39 -34.67 -2.19
C PRO A 628 10.20 -35.06 -3.66
N GLY A 629 11.30 -35.33 -4.37
CA GLY A 629 11.30 -35.74 -5.78
C GLY A 629 11.37 -34.59 -6.80
N GLU A 630 11.18 -33.34 -6.39
CA GLU A 630 11.06 -32.21 -7.30
C GLU A 630 12.40 -31.54 -7.66
N LEU A 631 13.40 -31.62 -6.77
CA LEU A 631 14.73 -31.04 -7.02
C LEU A 631 15.56 -32.03 -7.84
N LYS A 632 15.79 -31.72 -9.13
CA LYS A 632 16.64 -32.54 -10.00
C LYS A 632 17.87 -31.78 -10.49
N VAL A 633 19.03 -32.44 -10.45
CA VAL A 633 20.34 -31.91 -10.80
C VAL A 633 20.86 -32.57 -12.09
N GLY A 634 21.50 -31.77 -12.93
CA GLY A 634 22.19 -32.20 -14.14
C GLY A 634 23.59 -31.61 -14.17
N LEU A 635 24.60 -32.43 -14.44
CA LEU A 635 25.97 -31.97 -14.65
C LEU A 635 26.39 -32.12 -16.11
N ASP A 636 27.08 -31.10 -16.63
CA ASP A 636 27.56 -31.11 -18.00
C ASP A 636 28.83 -31.97 -18.11
N VAL A 637 28.87 -32.83 -19.12
CA VAL A 637 29.93 -33.79 -19.42
C VAL A 637 31.05 -33.13 -20.27
N GLN A 638 30.74 -32.05 -20.98
CA GLN A 638 31.69 -31.25 -21.78
C GLN A 638 32.18 -30.02 -21.02
N ARG A 639 31.37 -29.46 -20.10
CA ARG A 639 31.70 -28.26 -19.31
C ARG A 639 31.78 -28.62 -17.81
N PRO A 640 32.94 -29.02 -17.27
CA PRO A 640 33.03 -29.58 -15.92
C PRO A 640 32.57 -28.61 -14.82
N THR A 641 32.75 -27.29 -15.00
CA THR A 641 32.27 -26.27 -14.04
C THR A 641 30.83 -25.81 -14.30
N SER A 642 30.02 -26.55 -15.08
CA SER A 642 28.61 -26.25 -15.30
C SER A 642 27.68 -27.20 -14.54
N MET A 643 26.69 -26.62 -13.87
CA MET A 643 25.59 -27.30 -13.18
C MET A 643 24.25 -26.81 -13.74
N SER A 644 23.26 -27.69 -13.80
CA SER A 644 21.89 -27.34 -14.18
C SER A 644 20.89 -27.87 -13.15
N LEU A 645 19.95 -27.01 -12.74
CA LEU A 645 18.82 -27.38 -11.88
C LEU A 645 17.54 -27.41 -12.72
N PHE A 646 16.87 -28.56 -12.76
CA PHE A 646 15.53 -28.65 -13.34
C PHE A 646 14.51 -28.25 -12.28
N ARG A 647 13.63 -27.32 -12.63
CA ARG A 647 12.61 -26.74 -11.75
C ARG A 647 11.21 -27.03 -12.31
N PRO A 648 10.24 -27.47 -11.49
CA PRO A 648 8.84 -27.49 -11.89
C PRO A 648 8.31 -26.06 -12.10
N ALA A 649 7.03 -25.95 -12.48
CA ALA A 649 6.35 -24.65 -12.54
C ALA A 649 6.32 -24.02 -11.14
N GLN A 650 6.61 -22.72 -11.03
CA GLN A 650 6.76 -22.02 -9.75
C GLN A 650 6.25 -20.58 -9.81
N HIS A 651 5.93 -20.00 -8.65
CA HIS A 651 5.26 -18.71 -8.54
C HIS A 651 5.96 -17.69 -7.61
N ASP A 652 7.05 -18.11 -7.00
CA ASP A 652 7.73 -17.47 -5.88
C ASP A 652 9.15 -16.98 -6.24
N MET A 653 9.50 -17.02 -7.53
CA MET A 653 10.69 -16.37 -8.06
C MET A 653 10.51 -14.85 -8.12
N THR A 654 11.50 -14.11 -7.61
CA THR A 654 11.58 -12.66 -7.76
C THR A 654 12.72 -12.32 -8.72
N LEU A 655 12.44 -11.50 -9.74
CA LEU A 655 13.44 -10.94 -10.65
C LEU A 655 13.47 -9.43 -10.46
N SER A 656 14.65 -8.83 -10.41
CA SER A 656 14.83 -7.38 -10.32
C SER A 656 15.73 -6.83 -11.40
N LEU A 657 15.50 -5.57 -11.80
CA LEU A 657 16.24 -4.89 -12.85
C LEU A 657 16.55 -3.44 -12.46
N ALA A 658 17.79 -3.01 -12.66
CA ALA A 658 18.22 -1.62 -12.49
C ALA A 658 17.82 -0.79 -13.72
N ASP A 659 16.83 0.10 -13.54
CA ASP A 659 16.15 0.86 -14.59
C ASP A 659 17.09 1.65 -15.52
N ASN A 660 18.22 2.13 -14.99
CA ASN A 660 19.22 2.91 -15.71
C ASN A 660 20.30 2.08 -16.43
N LEU A 661 20.29 0.74 -16.26
CA LEU A 661 21.30 -0.17 -16.83
C LEU A 661 20.70 -1.18 -17.83
N ILE A 662 19.42 -1.07 -18.14
CA ILE A 662 18.66 -2.01 -18.98
C ILE A 662 18.03 -1.33 -20.20
N PRO A 663 17.82 -2.03 -21.32
CA PRO A 663 17.05 -1.50 -22.44
C PRO A 663 15.53 -1.49 -22.12
N PRO A 664 14.74 -0.52 -22.64
CA PRO A 664 13.34 -0.34 -22.26
C PRO A 664 12.41 -1.54 -22.48
N GLU A 665 12.69 -2.44 -23.43
CA GLU A 665 11.83 -3.63 -23.61
C GLU A 665 12.15 -4.78 -22.64
N LEU A 666 13.27 -4.74 -21.90
CA LEU A 666 13.67 -5.86 -21.05
C LEU A 666 12.66 -6.18 -19.93
N PRO A 667 12.09 -5.20 -19.19
CA PRO A 667 11.05 -5.49 -18.20
C PRO A 667 9.85 -6.25 -18.78
N GLY A 668 9.38 -5.88 -19.98
CA GLY A 668 8.28 -6.58 -20.65
C GLY A 668 8.63 -8.01 -21.06
N LYS A 669 9.86 -8.22 -21.56
CA LYS A 669 10.40 -9.57 -21.85
C LYS A 669 10.46 -10.42 -20.57
N MET A 670 10.84 -9.82 -19.43
CA MET A 670 10.92 -10.51 -18.13
C MET A 670 9.56 -10.81 -17.50
N THR A 671 8.55 -9.94 -17.66
CA THR A 671 7.16 -10.28 -17.30
C THR A 671 6.70 -11.53 -18.07
N GLY A 672 6.89 -11.55 -19.39
CA GLY A 672 6.57 -12.71 -20.22
C GLY A 672 7.46 -13.95 -19.99
N LEU A 673 8.53 -13.85 -19.19
CA LEU A 673 9.26 -15.00 -18.64
C LEU A 673 8.59 -15.48 -17.35
N LEU A 674 8.38 -14.58 -16.38
CA LEU A 674 7.75 -14.89 -15.09
C LEU A 674 6.38 -15.55 -15.28
N GLU A 675 5.55 -15.05 -16.21
CA GLU A 675 4.29 -15.69 -16.61
C GLU A 675 4.47 -17.15 -17.05
N LYS A 676 5.46 -17.46 -17.91
CA LYS A 676 5.72 -18.83 -18.37
C LYS A 676 6.23 -19.74 -17.25
N ILE A 677 7.03 -19.21 -16.32
CA ILE A 677 7.55 -19.97 -15.18
C ILE A 677 6.39 -20.51 -14.30
N THR A 678 5.26 -19.82 -14.23
CA THR A 678 4.08 -20.28 -13.47
C THR A 678 3.35 -21.50 -14.06
N THR A 679 3.66 -21.90 -15.30
CA THR A 679 2.93 -22.98 -16.01
C THR A 679 3.82 -24.02 -16.68
N LYS A 680 5.14 -23.82 -16.70
CA LYS A 680 6.08 -24.70 -17.40
C LYS A 680 7.32 -25.00 -16.54
N PRO A 681 7.86 -26.24 -16.63
CA PRO A 681 9.16 -26.53 -16.05
C PRO A 681 10.25 -25.76 -16.80
N MET A 682 11.32 -25.44 -16.08
CA MET A 682 12.42 -24.61 -16.55
C MET A 682 13.75 -25.11 -16.00
N ILE A 683 14.82 -24.83 -16.72
CA ILE A 683 16.20 -25.16 -16.32
C ILE A 683 16.86 -23.87 -15.82
N ARG A 684 17.56 -23.94 -14.69
CA ARG A 684 18.58 -22.98 -14.27
C ARG A 684 19.92 -23.55 -14.67
N ARG A 685 20.72 -22.86 -15.47
CA ARG A 685 22.10 -23.27 -15.73
C ARG A 685 23.05 -22.26 -15.10
N LEU A 686 24.03 -22.78 -14.37
CA LEU A 686 25.05 -22.01 -13.65
C LEU A 686 26.42 -22.50 -14.12
N ASP A 687 27.24 -21.58 -14.62
CA ASP A 687 28.62 -21.85 -14.99
C ASP A 687 29.56 -21.18 -13.99
N PHE A 688 30.39 -21.95 -13.31
CA PHE A 688 31.33 -21.50 -12.29
C PHE A 688 32.76 -21.34 -12.87
N PRO A 689 33.62 -20.51 -12.26
CA PRO A 689 35.03 -20.43 -12.63
C PRO A 689 35.84 -21.61 -12.09
N THR A 690 35.41 -22.26 -11.00
CA THR A 690 36.10 -23.40 -10.40
C THR A 690 35.15 -24.55 -10.07
N MET A 691 35.70 -25.77 -9.97
CA MET A 691 34.96 -26.94 -9.47
C MET A 691 34.57 -26.79 -8.00
N GLN A 692 35.40 -26.11 -7.20
CA GLN A 692 35.17 -25.92 -5.77
C GLN A 692 33.93 -25.06 -5.52
N ASP A 693 33.73 -24.00 -6.31
CA ASP A 693 32.54 -23.16 -6.24
C ASP A 693 31.27 -23.92 -6.64
N LEU A 694 31.36 -24.75 -7.70
CA LEU A 694 30.26 -25.63 -8.11
C LEU A 694 29.89 -26.62 -7.00
N HIS A 695 30.86 -27.33 -6.41
CA HIS A 695 30.62 -28.30 -5.34
C HIS A 695 30.10 -27.65 -4.06
N ALA A 696 30.57 -26.44 -3.73
CA ALA A 696 30.07 -25.69 -2.59
C ALA A 696 28.65 -25.18 -2.80
N PHE A 697 28.30 -24.71 -4.01
CA PHE A 697 26.95 -24.34 -4.37
C PHE A 697 26.00 -25.55 -4.38
N GLU A 698 26.42 -26.67 -4.99
CA GLU A 698 25.65 -27.93 -4.99
C GLU A 698 25.34 -28.39 -3.57
N ALA A 699 26.34 -28.39 -2.68
CA ALA A 699 26.14 -28.73 -1.28
C ALA A 699 25.20 -27.76 -0.56
N ALA A 700 25.22 -26.47 -0.91
CA ALA A 700 24.35 -25.46 -0.32
C ALA A 700 22.87 -25.59 -0.77
N VAL A 701 22.58 -26.00 -2.02
CA VAL A 701 21.20 -26.18 -2.50
C VAL A 701 20.63 -27.59 -2.31
N THR A 702 21.48 -28.62 -2.21
CA THR A 702 21.04 -30.02 -2.05
C THR A 702 21.25 -30.60 -0.65
N GLY A 703 22.16 -30.02 0.14
CA GLY A 703 22.65 -30.61 1.39
C GLY A 703 23.57 -31.83 1.20
N PHE A 704 23.99 -32.16 -0.04
CA PHE A 704 24.92 -33.25 -0.33
C PHE A 704 26.34 -32.72 -0.58
N GLN A 705 27.31 -33.23 0.18
CA GLN A 705 28.72 -32.91 -0.01
C GLN A 705 29.33 -33.79 -1.11
N VAL A 706 30.09 -33.18 -2.01
CA VAL A 706 30.81 -33.88 -3.08
C VAL A 706 32.11 -34.46 -2.53
N LEU A 707 32.26 -35.79 -2.61
CA LEU A 707 33.44 -36.53 -2.18
C LEU A 707 34.38 -36.86 -3.34
N TYR A 708 33.83 -36.99 -4.55
CA TYR A 708 34.57 -37.22 -5.79
C TYR A 708 33.77 -36.65 -6.96
N ASP A 709 34.46 -36.09 -7.95
CA ASP A 709 33.91 -35.72 -9.26
C ASP A 709 35.00 -35.92 -10.31
N GLY A 710 34.71 -36.63 -11.39
CA GLY A 710 35.70 -36.90 -12.43
C GLY A 710 35.17 -37.57 -13.69
N MET A 711 35.92 -37.39 -14.77
CA MET A 711 35.61 -37.95 -16.09
C MET A 711 36.18 -39.36 -16.23
N VAL A 712 35.36 -40.31 -16.69
CA VAL A 712 35.70 -41.73 -16.80
C VAL A 712 35.13 -42.37 -18.08
N PRO A 713 35.91 -43.17 -18.82
CA PRO A 713 35.38 -44.07 -19.85
C PRO A 713 34.83 -45.37 -19.22
N ILE A 714 33.66 -45.83 -19.69
CA ILE A 714 32.97 -47.02 -19.15
C ILE A 714 33.04 -48.16 -20.17
N TYR A 715 33.55 -49.34 -19.77
CA TYR A 715 33.87 -50.44 -20.67
C TYR A 715 33.19 -51.78 -20.29
N LYS A 716 31.89 -51.94 -20.61
CA LYS A 716 31.33 -53.13 -21.29
C LYS A 716 29.81 -53.15 -21.38
N LYS A 717 29.29 -53.80 -22.45
CA LYS A 717 27.87 -54.12 -22.75
C LYS A 717 26.93 -52.92 -22.91
N TRP A 718 26.97 -51.97 -21.99
CA TRP A 718 26.24 -50.69 -22.01
C TRP A 718 27.30 -49.58 -21.99
N GLU A 719 27.94 -49.36 -23.14
CA GLU A 719 29.15 -48.53 -23.25
C GLU A 719 28.82 -47.05 -23.49
N ALA A 720 29.08 -46.22 -22.49
CA ALA A 720 29.15 -44.77 -22.63
C ALA A 720 30.60 -44.36 -22.97
N SER A 721 30.80 -43.68 -24.10
CA SER A 721 32.12 -43.24 -24.59
C SER A 721 32.78 -42.24 -23.63
N LEU A 722 31.98 -41.41 -22.97
CA LEU A 722 32.39 -40.41 -22.01
C LEU A 722 31.33 -40.32 -20.90
N ALA A 723 31.75 -40.44 -19.64
CA ALA A 723 30.87 -40.21 -18.50
C ALA A 723 31.54 -39.29 -17.47
N ARG A 724 30.74 -38.45 -16.81
CA ARG A 724 31.10 -37.74 -15.58
C ARG A 724 30.50 -38.51 -14.42
N VAL A 725 31.33 -38.93 -13.47
CA VAL A 725 30.90 -39.67 -12.29
C VAL A 725 31.23 -38.88 -11.03
N GLN A 726 30.24 -38.80 -10.15
CA GLN A 726 30.32 -38.08 -8.89
C GLN A 726 29.93 -39.01 -7.74
N ILE A 727 30.62 -38.87 -6.60
CA ILE A 727 30.22 -39.50 -5.34
C ILE A 727 29.79 -38.39 -4.39
N VAL A 728 28.56 -38.44 -3.92
CA VAL A 728 27.97 -37.42 -3.06
C VAL A 728 27.49 -38.03 -1.75
N ARG A 729 27.50 -37.25 -0.66
CA ARG A 729 27.16 -37.71 0.68
C ARG A 729 26.30 -36.71 1.46
N GLN A 730 25.24 -37.21 2.08
CA GLN A 730 24.45 -36.51 3.09
C GLN A 730 24.32 -37.43 4.32
N GLU A 731 24.82 -36.97 5.46
CA GLU A 731 24.92 -37.76 6.70
C GLU A 731 25.55 -39.17 6.54
N LYS A 732 24.70 -40.20 6.43
CA LYS A 732 25.03 -41.62 6.24
C LYS A 732 24.69 -42.14 4.83
N VAL A 733 23.94 -41.37 4.05
CA VAL A 733 23.58 -41.70 2.66
C VAL A 733 24.73 -41.28 1.76
N VAL A 734 25.27 -42.25 1.01
CA VAL A 734 26.25 -42.00 -0.06
C VAL A 734 25.62 -42.44 -1.36
N GLN A 735 25.75 -41.64 -2.42
CA GLN A 735 25.23 -41.95 -3.75
C GLN A 735 26.30 -41.83 -4.80
N LEU A 736 26.19 -42.66 -5.85
CA LEU A 736 26.89 -42.45 -7.10
C LEU A 736 25.95 -41.78 -8.09
N LEU A 737 26.40 -40.69 -8.70
CA LEU A 737 25.74 -40.04 -9.83
C LEU A 737 26.59 -40.27 -11.08
N ALA A 738 25.96 -40.59 -12.21
CA ALA A 738 26.62 -40.73 -13.50
C ALA A 738 25.85 -39.94 -14.57
N PHE A 739 26.57 -39.11 -15.31
CA PHE A 739 26.07 -38.32 -16.45
C PHE A 739 26.83 -38.74 -17.70
N PHE A 740 26.12 -38.99 -18.81
CA PHE A 740 26.66 -39.64 -20.00
C PHE A 740 26.69 -38.72 -21.22
N GLY A 741 27.83 -38.67 -21.89
CA GLY A 741 27.95 -38.10 -23.23
C GLY A 741 27.55 -39.14 -24.29
N GLU A 742 26.62 -38.77 -25.17
CA GLU A 742 26.25 -39.52 -26.38
C GLU A 742 25.79 -40.99 -26.15
N PHE A 743 25.32 -41.31 -24.94
CA PHE A 743 24.90 -42.66 -24.59
C PHE A 743 23.48 -42.99 -25.08
N GLN A 744 23.31 -44.19 -25.65
CA GLN A 744 22.09 -44.51 -26.40
C GLN A 744 20.85 -44.78 -25.54
N HIS A 745 21.06 -45.19 -24.27
CA HIS A 745 19.99 -45.63 -23.36
C HIS A 745 19.45 -44.53 -22.44
N GLY A 746 20.21 -43.45 -22.23
CA GLY A 746 19.80 -42.32 -21.41
C GLY A 746 20.97 -41.38 -21.11
N THR A 747 20.70 -40.25 -20.46
CA THR A 747 21.68 -39.18 -20.23
C THR A 747 22.23 -39.13 -18.80
N CYS A 748 21.54 -39.73 -17.83
CA CYS A 748 22.04 -39.86 -16.46
C CYS A 748 21.43 -41.04 -15.68
N MET A 749 22.03 -41.36 -14.53
CA MET A 749 21.46 -42.24 -13.50
C MET A 749 22.07 -41.93 -12.12
N ASN A 750 21.37 -42.29 -11.04
CA ASN A 750 21.92 -42.33 -9.69
C ASN A 750 21.47 -43.57 -8.90
N PHE A 751 22.26 -43.97 -7.91
CA PHE A 751 21.92 -45.02 -6.96
C PHE A 751 22.69 -44.89 -5.64
N VAL A 752 22.12 -45.46 -4.58
CA VAL A 752 22.69 -45.43 -3.21
C VAL A 752 23.77 -46.49 -3.05
N LEU A 753 24.94 -46.08 -2.57
CA LEU A 753 26.04 -46.96 -2.17
C LEU A 753 25.98 -47.25 -0.67
N LYS A 754 26.23 -48.51 -0.29
CA LYS A 754 26.23 -48.97 1.11
C LYS A 754 27.60 -49.55 1.47
N GLY A 755 27.98 -49.46 2.75
CA GLY A 755 29.22 -50.07 3.25
C GLY A 755 29.25 -51.61 3.17
N THR A 756 28.12 -52.24 2.87
CA THR A 756 27.97 -53.68 2.62
C THR A 756 28.25 -54.09 1.18
N ASP A 757 28.36 -53.14 0.24
CA ASP A 757 28.45 -53.43 -1.18
C ASP A 757 29.84 -53.98 -1.53
N ILE A 758 29.89 -54.97 -2.42
CA ILE A 758 31.13 -55.66 -2.78
C ILE A 758 31.81 -54.91 -3.91
N MET A 759 33.02 -54.42 -3.64
CA MET A 759 33.82 -53.64 -4.59
C MET A 759 35.15 -54.35 -4.86
N GLU A 760 35.50 -54.52 -6.14
CA GLU A 760 36.71 -55.20 -6.59
C GLU A 760 37.57 -54.26 -7.45
N SER A 761 38.84 -54.11 -7.11
CA SER A 761 39.82 -53.47 -8.01
C SER A 761 40.17 -54.41 -9.16
N PHE A 762 40.25 -53.88 -10.37
CA PHE A 762 40.78 -54.58 -11.54
C PHE A 762 41.76 -53.70 -12.32
N GLY A 763 42.58 -54.33 -13.15
CA GLY A 763 43.49 -53.63 -14.06
C GLY A 763 43.75 -54.47 -15.30
N ARG A 764 43.67 -53.84 -16.47
CA ARG A 764 43.93 -54.50 -17.76
C ARG A 764 44.39 -53.49 -18.80
N SER A 765 45.42 -53.84 -19.57
CA SER A 765 45.91 -53.04 -20.71
C SER A 765 46.19 -51.56 -20.38
N GLY A 766 46.73 -51.27 -19.18
CA GLY A 766 47.07 -49.91 -18.75
C GLY A 766 45.91 -49.09 -18.17
N LYS A 767 44.67 -49.60 -18.17
CA LYS A 767 43.55 -48.98 -17.44
C LYS A 767 43.45 -49.57 -16.03
N PHE A 768 43.11 -48.71 -15.07
CA PHE A 768 42.87 -49.06 -13.66
C PHE A 768 41.36 -48.96 -13.40
N GLY A 769 40.74 -49.88 -12.66
CA GLY A 769 39.29 -49.85 -12.50
C GLY A 769 38.78 -50.39 -11.18
N ILE A 770 37.52 -50.09 -10.90
CA ILE A 770 36.75 -50.64 -9.78
C ILE A 770 35.44 -51.19 -10.31
N ARG A 771 35.14 -52.44 -9.97
CA ARG A 771 33.86 -53.09 -10.22
C ARG A 771 33.03 -53.08 -8.94
N MET A 772 31.80 -52.60 -9.02
CA MET A 772 30.76 -52.78 -8.03
C MET A 772 29.99 -54.05 -8.43
N VAL A 773 30.03 -55.08 -7.59
CA VAL A 773 29.45 -56.39 -7.87
C VAL A 773 27.99 -56.43 -7.41
N ASP A 774 27.08 -56.91 -8.27
CA ASP A 774 25.62 -56.91 -8.02
C ASP A 774 25.08 -55.52 -7.61
N ALA A 775 25.53 -54.46 -8.31
CA ALA A 775 25.10 -53.09 -8.04
C ALA A 775 23.62 -52.92 -8.39
N LYS A 776 22.85 -52.26 -7.51
CA LYS A 776 21.39 -52.13 -7.64
C LYS A 776 21.00 -50.72 -8.06
N PHE A 777 20.39 -50.59 -9.23
CA PHE A 777 20.14 -49.28 -9.86
C PHE A 777 18.85 -49.29 -10.69
N ALA A 778 18.38 -48.09 -11.01
CA ALA A 778 17.42 -47.86 -12.09
C ALA A 778 18.18 -47.61 -13.40
N LEU A 779 17.65 -48.13 -14.51
CA LEU A 779 18.26 -47.90 -15.82
C LEU A 779 18.16 -46.42 -16.22
N PRO A 780 19.19 -45.85 -16.87
CA PRO A 780 19.07 -44.56 -17.55
C PRO A 780 17.85 -44.54 -18.45
N LYS A 781 17.10 -43.44 -18.41
CA LYS A 781 15.90 -43.24 -19.22
C LYS A 781 16.19 -42.39 -20.43
N LYS A 782 15.46 -42.67 -21.51
CA LYS A 782 15.43 -41.86 -22.73
C LYS A 782 13.97 -41.58 -23.07
N ASP A 783 13.32 -40.86 -22.16
CA ASP A 783 11.92 -40.50 -22.26
C ASP A 783 11.75 -39.16 -22.99
N GLU A 784 10.55 -38.88 -23.49
CA GLU A 784 10.22 -37.56 -24.05
C GLU A 784 10.04 -36.48 -22.96
N ASP A 785 9.91 -36.87 -21.68
CA ASP A 785 9.94 -35.93 -20.56
C ASP A 785 11.36 -35.34 -20.40
N PRO A 786 11.54 -34.01 -20.54
CA PRO A 786 12.83 -33.37 -20.34
C PRO A 786 13.44 -33.59 -18.95
N SER A 787 12.62 -33.91 -17.94
CA SER A 787 13.08 -34.20 -16.58
C SER A 787 13.89 -35.51 -16.45
N SER A 788 13.86 -36.37 -17.47
CA SER A 788 14.68 -37.60 -17.55
C SER A 788 16.19 -37.34 -17.70
N ASN A 789 16.59 -36.10 -18.02
CA ASN A 789 17.99 -35.68 -18.16
C ASN A 789 18.63 -35.21 -16.84
N PHE A 790 17.95 -35.43 -15.71
CA PHE A 790 18.34 -34.93 -14.40
C PHE A 790 18.09 -36.01 -13.33
N VAL A 791 18.98 -36.10 -12.33
CA VAL A 791 18.86 -37.03 -11.21
C VAL A 791 18.27 -36.34 -9.97
N CYS A 792 17.49 -37.09 -9.18
CA CYS A 792 16.95 -36.63 -7.89
C CYS A 792 17.73 -37.28 -6.74
N LEU A 793 18.21 -36.48 -5.79
CA LEU A 793 19.08 -36.95 -4.71
C LEU A 793 18.30 -37.38 -3.45
N ASP A 794 17.20 -36.69 -3.13
CA ASP A 794 16.35 -36.98 -1.98
C ASP A 794 15.39 -38.15 -2.21
N MET A 795 14.99 -38.38 -3.47
CA MET A 795 14.19 -39.52 -3.91
C MET A 795 14.85 -40.22 -5.12
N PRO A 796 15.92 -41.01 -4.91
CA PRO A 796 16.51 -41.84 -5.95
C PRO A 796 15.49 -42.81 -6.54
N GLU A 797 15.61 -43.10 -7.84
CA GLU A 797 14.69 -44.03 -8.50
C GLU A 797 14.79 -45.44 -7.91
N TYR A 798 13.65 -46.13 -7.82
CA TYR A 798 13.60 -47.46 -7.23
C TYR A 798 14.42 -48.45 -8.08
N PRO A 799 15.40 -49.17 -7.49
CA PRO A 799 16.26 -50.06 -8.26
C PRO A 799 15.49 -51.31 -8.69
N ILE A 800 15.24 -51.39 -10.00
CA ILE A 800 14.58 -52.55 -10.65
C ILE A 800 15.59 -53.52 -11.26
N GLU A 801 16.83 -53.09 -11.52
CA GLU A 801 17.91 -53.91 -12.07
C GLU A 801 19.01 -54.18 -11.05
N HIS A 802 19.79 -55.24 -11.32
CA HIS A 802 21.04 -55.53 -10.63
C HIS A 802 22.06 -56.20 -11.58
N ASP A 803 23.25 -55.58 -11.74
CA ASP A 803 24.35 -56.09 -12.58
C ASP A 803 25.70 -55.51 -12.10
N ASP A 804 26.81 -56.02 -12.62
CA ASP A 804 28.16 -55.55 -12.31
C ASP A 804 28.47 -54.21 -13.01
N ILE A 805 28.64 -53.12 -12.25
CA ILE A 805 29.08 -51.82 -12.79
C ILE A 805 30.61 -51.71 -12.70
N ALA A 806 31.28 -51.56 -13.85
CA ALA A 806 32.74 -51.43 -13.93
C ALA A 806 33.17 -50.02 -14.40
N ILE A 807 33.77 -49.25 -13.50
CA ILE A 807 34.29 -47.91 -13.78
C ILE A 807 35.80 -48.01 -14.03
N SER A 808 36.28 -47.41 -15.12
CA SER A 808 37.69 -47.43 -15.52
C SER A 808 38.28 -46.02 -15.51
N PHE A 809 39.57 -45.95 -15.17
CA PHE A 809 40.36 -44.75 -15.00
C PHE A 809 41.67 -44.87 -15.78
N ASP A 810 42.12 -43.74 -16.30
CA ASP A 810 43.35 -43.64 -17.09
C ASP A 810 44.61 -43.58 -16.23
N THR A 811 44.46 -43.21 -14.94
CA THR A 811 45.54 -43.12 -13.98
C THR A 811 45.21 -43.87 -12.69
N GLU A 812 46.23 -44.44 -12.06
CA GLU A 812 46.08 -45.07 -10.74
C GLU A 812 45.67 -44.08 -9.66
N SER A 813 46.13 -42.82 -9.76
CA SER A 813 45.74 -41.73 -8.86
C SER A 813 44.24 -41.43 -8.94
N ALA A 814 43.64 -41.36 -10.13
CA ALA A 814 42.20 -41.16 -10.26
C ALA A 814 41.40 -42.32 -9.65
N ARG A 815 41.82 -43.58 -9.88
CA ARG A 815 41.26 -44.75 -9.19
C ARG A 815 41.39 -44.63 -7.66
N ALA A 816 42.54 -44.18 -7.16
CA ALA A 816 42.80 -44.06 -5.73
C ALA A 816 41.91 -42.98 -5.06
N THR A 817 41.73 -41.82 -5.69
CA THR A 817 40.80 -40.78 -5.21
C THR A 817 39.37 -41.28 -5.22
N PHE A 818 38.93 -41.95 -6.29
CA PHE A 818 37.60 -42.56 -6.35
C PHE A 818 37.41 -43.62 -5.25
N LYS A 819 38.38 -44.53 -5.06
CA LYS A 819 38.39 -45.53 -3.99
C LYS A 819 38.25 -44.91 -2.60
N ALA A 820 38.85 -43.74 -2.36
CA ALA A 820 38.78 -43.05 -1.07
C ALA A 820 37.40 -42.43 -0.77
N ALA A 821 36.57 -42.18 -1.79
CA ALA A 821 35.22 -41.63 -1.63
C ALA A 821 34.13 -42.71 -1.39
N LEU A 822 34.44 -43.99 -1.62
CA LEU A 822 33.48 -45.10 -1.51
C LEU A 822 33.23 -45.49 -0.04
N PRO A 823 32.00 -45.88 0.34
CA PRO A 823 31.64 -46.21 1.73
C PRO A 823 32.11 -47.61 2.19
N GLY A 824 32.73 -48.40 1.32
CA GLY A 824 33.08 -49.81 1.56
C GLY A 824 34.53 -50.15 1.17
N SER A 825 35.04 -51.28 1.67
CA SER A 825 36.40 -51.71 1.39
C SER A 825 36.53 -52.33 -0.01
N VAL A 826 37.30 -51.70 -0.90
CA VAL A 826 37.62 -52.28 -2.21
C VAL A 826 38.67 -53.39 -2.08
N ARG A 827 38.28 -54.62 -2.46
CA ARG A 827 39.17 -55.79 -2.51
C ARG A 827 40.19 -55.61 -3.64
N GLU A 828 41.47 -55.81 -3.35
CA GLU A 828 42.50 -55.84 -4.39
C GLU A 828 42.40 -57.12 -5.24
N PRO A 829 42.79 -57.10 -6.53
CA PRO A 829 42.66 -58.26 -7.40
C PRO A 829 43.50 -59.43 -6.87
N SER A 830 42.85 -60.57 -6.65
CA SER A 830 43.48 -61.79 -6.16
C SER A 830 44.66 -62.21 -7.03
N ARG A 831 45.88 -62.05 -6.51
CA ARG A 831 47.15 -62.44 -7.19
C ARG A 831 47.37 -63.96 -7.27
N MET A 832 46.31 -64.78 -7.23
CA MET A 832 46.42 -66.19 -7.57
C MET A 832 46.57 -66.32 -9.09
N GLY A 833 47.82 -66.46 -9.54
CA GLY A 833 48.13 -66.79 -10.92
C GLY A 833 47.42 -68.07 -11.33
N SER A 834 46.92 -68.10 -12.57
CA SER A 834 46.28 -69.26 -13.17
C SER A 834 47.24 -70.46 -13.18
N ILE A 835 47.06 -71.38 -12.22
CA ILE A 835 47.60 -72.72 -12.34
C ILE A 835 46.71 -73.43 -13.35
N ARG A 836 47.19 -73.52 -14.59
CA ARG A 836 46.57 -74.34 -15.64
C ARG A 836 46.47 -75.80 -15.19
N ARG A 837 45.32 -76.40 -15.46
CA ARG A 837 45.22 -77.76 -15.98
C ARG A 837 44.36 -77.72 -17.23
#